data_AF-A0A8K0TI88-F1
#
_entry.id   AF-A0A8K0TI88-F1
#
_cell.length_a   1.000
_cell.length_b   1.000
_cell.length_c   1.000
_cell.angle_alpha   90.00
_cell.angle_beta   90.00
_cell.angle_gamma   90.00
#
_symmetry.space_group_name_H-M   'P 1'
#
loop_
_entity.id
_entity.type
_entity.pdbx_description
1 polymer ?
#
loop_
_entity_poly.entity_id
_entity_poly.type
_entity_poly.pdbx_seq_one_letter_code
_entity_poly.pdbx_strand_id
1 'polypeptide(L)'
;MKSLILLSALGGLVHVQARSNRLNVSSGAGRDRLTPDSVELVRRADHDPTDFSWVNHLVAIGDSFTAGIGSGDQLGDFIHKHNDWACSRYDGSYPMMVYDKIGSGVDKFQYHACSGDRSEHIFKQAEDLDSDVDLLIMTAGGNDLCLAQMIKICIMIPLYSEENCNDVIAKAEENIDTILKDNLVQVLEAIDGKMADDGIVIYNGYAEYFEEDTDNCEEDQIWHVPKVGDGVIGLKLTKDRRRKFNSLVRGINRVIQEAIDEVKDGVDYHIGFANWDPWPREIDGQYCSSSSTGFYPDSEQPNLQFFKLNTHAEPGLHDELRRRQLEAAEALRSESVRRNIEKLRARSIYDSVLFKSPDPRASALHKLDRRAPSPPGCPGDDDPDTLPFPYNRLWDYFGLGAPDSVGKLFHPNLEGHRTIASFALAKAVDIRAEILDVESDVCGGNSEPVLTCWSDEGRKGYASADRLDEHYKGFCDGLSPDSGSDEWEDDESFDVGTPEEHQFWVKLDEGAGDLDKQDCKDAFKKIIHSCDGGSHNPMNWKYGGELQEGKFTYQINMKRNNRPTLIKEPYGTCKGTWYPFELSSVYKLKGAGWATYDWGQKGLLKHAKSCVGGGLTQWKFKYYDEPDDEGMEWEASFRTVVWVKRCFKNNGVQKAAGGLTDGCSGTDW
;
A
#
# COMPACT_ATOMS: atom_id res chain seq x y z
N MET A 1 -42.93 13.49 42.30
CA MET A 1 -43.79 13.19 43.48
C MET A 1 -45.20 12.90 42.96
N LYS A 2 -45.67 11.63 42.95
CA LYS A 2 -46.99 11.15 42.45
C LYS A 2 -47.27 11.35 40.94
N SER A 3 -48.01 10.53 40.19
CA SER A 3 -48.37 9.08 40.20
C SER A 3 -48.84 8.75 38.75
N LEU A 4 -48.71 7.57 38.13
CA LEU A 4 -48.60 6.16 38.57
C LEU A 4 -49.95 5.45 38.86
N ILE A 5 -50.64 5.05 37.77
CA ILE A 5 -51.72 4.03 37.64
C ILE A 5 -51.53 3.47 36.20
N LEU A 6 -51.21 2.22 35.86
CA LEU A 6 -51.61 0.87 36.31
C LEU A 6 -52.89 0.34 35.64
N LEU A 7 -52.72 -0.55 34.65
CA LEU A 7 -53.72 -1.53 34.24
C LEU A 7 -53.02 -2.77 33.66
N SER A 8 -53.56 -3.95 33.96
CA SER A 8 -52.79 -5.21 33.97
C SER A 8 -53.57 -6.41 33.45
N ALA A 9 -52.81 -7.37 32.91
CA ALA A 9 -53.07 -8.82 32.89
C ALA A 9 -54.12 -9.40 31.92
N LEU A 10 -53.59 -10.20 30.98
CA LEU A 10 -54.03 -11.53 30.52
C LEU A 10 -52.83 -12.09 29.72
N GLY A 11 -52.29 -13.30 29.92
CA GLY A 11 -52.69 -14.41 30.79
C GLY A 11 -52.67 -15.74 30.02
N GLY A 12 -51.50 -16.39 29.90
CA GLY A 12 -51.40 -17.67 29.17
C GLY A 12 -49.98 -18.26 29.11
N LEU A 13 -49.65 -19.14 30.07
CA LEU A 13 -48.49 -20.05 29.93
C LEU A 13 -48.85 -21.21 28.99
N VAL A 14 -47.90 -21.62 28.14
CA VAL A 14 -47.88 -22.97 27.55
C VAL A 14 -46.51 -23.59 27.81
N HIS A 15 -46.49 -24.63 28.67
CA HIS A 15 -45.35 -25.53 28.81
C HIS A 15 -45.31 -26.50 27.63
N VAL A 16 -44.15 -26.69 27.00
CA VAL A 16 -43.89 -27.82 26.11
C VAL A 16 -42.87 -28.74 26.78
N GLN A 17 -43.32 -29.90 27.25
CA GLN A 17 -42.46 -30.93 27.83
C GLN A 17 -41.76 -31.71 26.71
N ALA A 18 -40.43 -31.85 26.79
CA ALA A 18 -39.69 -32.81 25.97
C ALA A 18 -40.10 -34.25 26.35
N ARG A 19 -40.71 -34.99 25.42
CA ARG A 19 -40.99 -36.43 25.60
C ARG A 19 -39.89 -37.28 25.00
N SER A 20 -39.19 -38.03 25.86
CA SER A 20 -38.38 -39.16 25.44
C SER A 20 -39.26 -40.30 24.91
N ASN A 21 -38.98 -40.78 23.71
CA ASN A 21 -39.52 -42.04 23.18
C ASN A 21 -38.38 -43.05 23.02
N ARG A 22 -38.42 -44.14 23.80
CA ARG A 22 -37.69 -45.39 23.52
C ARG A 22 -38.65 -46.39 22.88
N LEU A 23 -38.16 -47.24 21.97
CA LEU A 23 -38.60 -48.61 21.62
C LEU A 23 -37.78 -49.03 20.36
N ASN A 24 -37.31 -50.25 20.10
CA ASN A 24 -36.74 -51.36 20.89
C ASN A 24 -36.30 -52.46 19.88
N VAL A 25 -35.02 -52.84 19.90
CA VAL A 25 -34.46 -54.20 19.63
C VAL A 25 -34.72 -54.96 18.31
N SER A 26 -33.62 -55.32 17.61
CA SER A 26 -33.39 -56.64 16.97
C SER A 26 -31.92 -56.74 16.47
N SER A 27 -30.93 -57.04 17.31
CA SER A 27 -30.32 -58.38 17.51
C SER A 27 -29.77 -59.10 16.25
N GLY A 28 -28.44 -59.12 16.09
CA GLY A 28 -27.68 -59.97 15.17
C GLY A 28 -26.20 -60.00 15.56
N ALA A 29 -25.61 -61.19 15.72
CA ALA A 29 -24.28 -61.49 16.28
C ALA A 29 -23.10 -60.63 15.75
N GLY A 30 -21.99 -60.41 16.47
CA GLY A 30 -21.48 -61.12 17.67
C GLY A 30 -20.33 -60.38 18.39
N ARG A 31 -19.63 -61.11 19.29
CA ARG A 31 -18.63 -60.63 20.27
C ARG A 31 -17.51 -59.78 19.62
N ASP A 32 -17.00 -58.72 20.26
CA ASP A 32 -16.15 -58.81 21.45
C ASP A 32 -16.27 -57.65 22.46
N ARG A 33 -15.70 -57.85 23.66
CA ARG A 33 -15.57 -56.82 24.70
C ARG A 33 -14.32 -55.98 24.44
N LEU A 34 -14.49 -54.68 24.25
CA LEU A 34 -13.45 -53.69 24.50
C LEU A 34 -13.86 -52.84 25.71
N THR A 35 -12.88 -52.55 26.56
CA THR A 35 -12.96 -51.57 27.64
C THR A 35 -13.16 -50.17 27.06
N PRO A 36 -13.78 -49.22 27.81
CA PRO A 36 -13.66 -47.82 27.46
C PRO A 36 -12.22 -47.40 27.75
N ASP A 37 -11.37 -47.51 26.74
CA ASP A 37 -10.05 -46.89 26.80
C ASP A 37 -10.22 -45.39 27.00
N SER A 38 -9.31 -44.81 27.77
CA SER A 38 -9.24 -43.38 28.00
C SER A 38 -9.33 -42.63 26.68
N VAL A 39 -10.15 -41.58 26.62
CA VAL A 39 -10.00 -40.53 25.61
C VAL A 39 -8.65 -39.88 25.90
N GLU A 40 -7.61 -40.42 25.27
CA GLU A 40 -6.31 -39.79 25.19
C GLU A 40 -6.53 -38.49 24.42
N LEU A 41 -6.43 -37.36 25.14
CA LEU A 41 -6.36 -36.06 24.50
C LEU A 41 -5.10 -36.08 23.65
N VAL A 42 -5.28 -36.34 22.35
CA VAL A 42 -4.22 -36.27 21.36
C VAL A 42 -3.66 -34.86 21.45
N ARG A 43 -2.47 -34.72 22.04
CA ARG A 43 -1.65 -33.53 21.86
C ARG A 43 -1.50 -33.37 20.35
N ARG A 44 -2.05 -32.30 19.80
CA ARG A 44 -1.71 -31.89 18.44
C ARG A 44 -0.20 -31.63 18.42
N ALA A 45 0.42 -31.92 17.29
CA ALA A 45 1.88 -31.89 17.21
C ALA A 45 2.38 -30.47 17.48
N ASP A 46 3.55 -30.35 18.10
CA ASP A 46 4.22 -29.07 18.42
C ASP A 46 4.66 -28.28 17.16
N HIS A 47 4.13 -28.63 15.97
CA HIS A 47 4.46 -28.12 14.64
C HIS A 47 3.20 -27.82 13.78
N ASP A 48 2.00 -27.73 14.37
CA ASP A 48 0.77 -27.30 13.67
C ASP A 48 0.67 -25.76 13.72
N PRO A 49 0.87 -25.03 12.61
CA PRO A 49 0.85 -23.57 12.63
C PRO A 49 -0.58 -23.02 12.83
N THR A 50 -1.62 -23.85 12.66
CA THR A 50 -3.02 -23.49 12.92
C THR A 50 -3.41 -23.62 14.41
N ASP A 51 -2.53 -24.16 15.26
CA ASP A 51 -2.75 -24.22 16.69
C ASP A 51 -2.27 -22.94 17.38
N PHE A 52 -3.23 -22.14 17.88
CA PHE A 52 -2.96 -20.91 18.63
C PHE A 52 -2.74 -21.16 20.13
N SER A 53 -2.47 -22.40 20.56
CA SER A 53 -2.19 -22.75 21.96
C SER A 53 -0.95 -22.07 22.57
N TRP A 54 -0.11 -21.46 21.74
CA TRP A 54 1.04 -20.64 22.15
C TRP A 54 0.64 -19.20 22.55
N VAL A 55 -0.56 -18.72 22.20
CA VAL A 55 -1.03 -17.36 22.54
C VAL A 55 -1.70 -17.34 23.92
N ASN A 56 -0.93 -16.98 24.94
CA ASN A 56 -1.40 -16.76 26.31
C ASN A 56 -1.73 -15.27 26.54
N HIS A 57 -0.97 -14.37 25.92
CA HIS A 57 -1.11 -12.92 26.01
C HIS A 57 -1.40 -12.32 24.62
N LEU A 58 -2.66 -11.95 24.40
CA LEU A 58 -3.13 -11.25 23.20
C LEU A 58 -3.23 -9.75 23.46
N VAL A 59 -2.78 -8.94 22.50
CA VAL A 59 -2.86 -7.48 22.55
C VAL A 59 -3.54 -6.93 21.30
N ALA A 60 -4.40 -5.93 21.47
CA ALA A 60 -5.01 -5.17 20.39
C ALA A 60 -4.83 -3.65 20.60
N ILE A 61 -3.98 -3.04 19.78
CA ILE A 61 -3.72 -1.59 19.75
C ILE A 61 -4.12 -1.02 18.39
N GLY A 62 -4.40 0.28 18.32
CA GLY A 62 -4.67 0.95 17.06
C GLY A 62 -5.76 1.99 17.12
N ASP A 63 -6.29 2.30 15.96
CA ASP A 63 -7.35 3.27 15.75
C ASP A 63 -8.77 2.67 15.77
N SER A 64 -9.72 3.39 15.16
CA SER A 64 -11.13 3.00 15.05
C SER A 64 -11.39 1.72 14.26
N PHE A 65 -10.49 1.31 13.35
CA PHE A 65 -10.59 0.02 12.64
C PHE A 65 -10.26 -1.16 13.57
N THR A 66 -9.42 -0.94 14.58
CA THR A 66 -9.16 -1.94 15.63
C THR A 66 -10.22 -1.89 16.72
N ALA A 67 -10.64 -0.70 17.18
CA ALA A 67 -11.73 -0.55 18.16
C ALA A 67 -13.11 -1.08 17.66
N GLY A 68 -13.32 -1.03 16.34
CA GLY A 68 -14.52 -1.54 15.66
C GLY A 68 -15.79 -0.74 15.92
N ILE A 69 -15.67 0.59 15.92
CA ILE A 69 -16.74 1.55 16.16
C ILE A 69 -18.04 1.17 15.41
N GLY A 70 -19.09 0.83 16.18
CA GLY A 70 -20.42 0.53 15.67
C GLY A 70 -20.66 -0.92 15.22
N SER A 71 -19.68 -1.81 15.30
CA SER A 71 -19.78 -3.22 14.92
C SER A 71 -20.21 -4.10 16.08
N GLY A 72 -21.50 -4.42 16.17
CA GLY A 72 -22.06 -5.15 17.31
C GLY A 72 -22.53 -4.23 18.43
N ASP A 73 -22.40 -4.68 19.69
CA ASP A 73 -22.72 -3.92 20.89
C ASP A 73 -21.46 -3.22 21.47
N GLN A 74 -21.66 -2.00 22.00
CA GLN A 74 -20.57 -1.21 22.57
C GLN A 74 -20.09 -1.81 23.90
N LEU A 75 -18.77 -1.90 24.07
CA LEU A 75 -18.16 -2.40 25.29
C LEU A 75 -18.18 -1.32 26.37
N GLY A 76 -18.73 -1.67 27.54
CA GLY A 76 -18.82 -0.78 28.68
C GLY A 76 -19.91 0.30 28.57
N ASP A 77 -19.95 1.16 29.57
CA ASP A 77 -20.83 2.31 29.67
C ASP A 77 -20.15 3.44 30.49
N PHE A 78 -20.84 4.57 30.66
CA PHE A 78 -20.36 5.73 31.44
C PHE A 78 -19.95 5.44 32.90
N ILE A 79 -20.33 4.28 33.46
CA ILE A 79 -20.14 3.86 34.85
C ILE A 79 -19.23 2.62 34.94
N HIS A 80 -19.38 1.67 34.01
CA HIS A 80 -18.67 0.39 34.00
C HIS A 80 -17.77 0.27 32.76
N LYS A 81 -16.47 -0.02 32.95
CA LYS A 81 -15.49 -0.05 31.85
C LYS A 81 -15.49 1.23 30.99
N HIS A 82 -15.52 2.40 31.66
CA HIS A 82 -15.58 3.71 31.01
C HIS A 82 -14.54 3.91 29.88
N ASN A 83 -13.34 3.31 29.97
CA ASN A 83 -12.33 3.42 28.92
C ASN A 83 -12.74 2.69 27.63
N ASP A 84 -13.37 1.50 27.73
CA ASP A 84 -13.88 0.76 26.57
C ASP A 84 -14.97 1.59 25.87
N TRP A 85 -15.87 2.19 26.67
CA TRP A 85 -16.95 3.06 26.19
C TRP A 85 -16.40 4.33 25.52
N ALA A 86 -15.49 5.05 26.20
CA ALA A 86 -14.91 6.31 25.72
C ALA A 86 -14.01 6.15 24.49
N CYS A 87 -13.45 4.96 24.27
CA CYS A 87 -12.68 4.62 23.07
C CYS A 87 -13.54 4.03 21.94
N SER A 88 -14.86 3.94 22.11
CA SER A 88 -15.80 3.35 21.16
C SER A 88 -15.40 1.94 20.73
N ARG A 89 -15.05 1.08 21.69
CA ARG A 89 -14.73 -0.34 21.45
C ARG A 89 -16.02 -1.16 21.40
N TYR A 90 -16.09 -2.15 20.50
CA TYR A 90 -17.29 -2.98 20.31
C TYR A 90 -16.97 -4.49 20.34
N ASP A 91 -17.98 -5.31 20.65
CA ASP A 91 -17.85 -6.77 20.73
C ASP A 91 -17.76 -7.47 19.35
N GLY A 92 -18.32 -6.88 18.30
CA GLY A 92 -18.17 -7.31 16.91
C GLY A 92 -16.94 -6.72 16.20
N SER A 93 -15.96 -6.22 16.94
CA SER A 93 -14.67 -5.78 16.40
C SER A 93 -13.78 -6.98 16.04
N TYR A 94 -12.88 -6.80 15.06
CA TYR A 94 -12.00 -7.90 14.62
C TYR A 94 -11.12 -8.48 15.76
N PRO A 95 -10.61 -7.69 16.74
CA PRO A 95 -9.84 -8.26 17.85
C PRO A 95 -10.66 -9.16 18.77
N MET A 96 -11.94 -8.84 18.98
CA MET A 96 -12.85 -9.68 19.74
C MET A 96 -13.13 -11.00 19.01
N MET A 97 -13.27 -10.97 17.67
CA MET A 97 -13.40 -12.19 16.87
C MET A 97 -12.13 -13.06 16.91
N VAL A 98 -10.94 -12.46 16.89
CA VAL A 98 -9.66 -13.18 17.06
C VAL A 98 -9.57 -13.79 18.47
N TYR A 99 -9.85 -13.01 19.51
CA TYR A 99 -9.87 -13.47 20.90
C TYR A 99 -10.85 -14.65 21.11
N ASP A 100 -12.09 -14.54 20.61
CA ASP A 100 -13.09 -15.62 20.71
C ASP A 100 -12.70 -16.87 19.91
N LYS A 101 -11.96 -16.70 18.81
CA LYS A 101 -11.49 -17.80 17.96
C LYS A 101 -10.32 -18.58 18.58
N ILE A 102 -9.38 -17.89 19.24
CA ILE A 102 -8.30 -18.53 20.02
C ILE A 102 -8.89 -19.11 21.31
N GLY A 103 -9.83 -18.40 21.94
CA GLY A 103 -10.61 -18.86 23.07
C GLY A 103 -9.80 -18.96 24.36
N SER A 104 -10.09 -19.98 25.17
CA SER A 104 -9.58 -20.11 26.54
C SER A 104 -8.09 -20.46 26.68
N GLY A 105 -7.30 -20.37 25.61
CA GLY A 105 -5.84 -20.36 25.69
C GLY A 105 -5.28 -19.00 26.11
N VAL A 106 -6.02 -17.92 25.83
CA VAL A 106 -5.62 -16.55 26.20
C VAL A 106 -5.90 -16.30 27.68
N ASP A 107 -4.88 -16.47 28.51
CA ASP A 107 -4.89 -16.08 29.93
C ASP A 107 -5.06 -14.56 30.13
N LYS A 108 -4.63 -13.76 29.14
CA LYS A 108 -4.61 -12.30 29.24
C LYS A 108 -4.87 -11.61 27.90
N PHE A 109 -5.83 -10.70 27.87
CA PHE A 109 -6.15 -9.86 26.71
C PHE A 109 -6.06 -8.38 27.09
N GLN A 110 -5.14 -7.63 26.46
CA GLN A 110 -5.11 -6.16 26.56
C GLN A 110 -5.73 -5.54 25.30
N TYR A 111 -6.78 -4.75 25.49
CA TYR A 111 -7.45 -4.04 24.39
C TYR A 111 -7.33 -2.53 24.64
N HIS A 112 -6.42 -1.88 23.91
CA HIS A 112 -6.11 -0.46 24.07
C HIS A 112 -6.54 0.42 22.89
N ALA A 113 -6.85 -0.16 21.73
CA ALA A 113 -7.28 0.58 20.54
C ALA A 113 -8.39 1.60 20.82
N CYS A 114 -8.36 2.75 20.15
CA CYS A 114 -9.25 3.86 20.47
C CYS A 114 -9.69 4.61 19.21
N SER A 115 -10.99 4.90 19.10
CA SER A 115 -11.54 5.61 17.95
C SER A 115 -11.00 7.05 17.86
N GLY A 116 -10.42 7.39 16.70
CA GLY A 116 -9.79 8.69 16.44
C GLY A 116 -8.30 8.79 16.79
N ASP A 117 -7.71 7.74 17.39
CA ASP A 117 -6.27 7.74 17.70
C ASP A 117 -5.40 7.78 16.42
N ARG A 118 -4.28 8.48 16.55
CA ARG A 118 -3.23 8.66 15.54
C ARG A 118 -1.97 7.91 15.94
N SER A 119 -0.98 7.82 15.06
CA SER A 119 0.34 7.23 15.37
C SER A 119 0.90 7.64 16.75
N GLU A 120 0.89 8.92 17.12
CA GLU A 120 1.34 9.43 18.43
C GLU A 120 0.53 8.94 19.66
N HIS A 121 -0.73 8.56 19.46
CA HIS A 121 -1.58 7.99 20.50
C HIS A 121 -1.37 6.48 20.57
N ILE A 122 -1.25 5.82 19.41
CA ILE A 122 -0.97 4.38 19.28
C ILE A 122 0.45 4.04 19.77
N PHE A 123 1.41 4.94 19.61
CA PHE A 123 2.73 4.88 20.24
C PHE A 123 2.63 4.74 21.76
N LYS A 124 1.73 5.48 22.41
CA LYS A 124 1.49 5.32 23.85
C LYS A 124 0.74 4.05 24.18
N GLN A 125 -0.19 3.62 23.32
CA GLN A 125 -0.81 2.30 23.50
C GLN A 125 0.26 1.20 23.50
N ALA A 126 1.33 1.34 22.69
CA ALA A 126 2.51 0.48 22.72
C ALA A 126 3.38 0.68 23.99
N GLU A 127 3.66 1.92 24.42
CA GLU A 127 4.38 2.19 25.68
C GLU A 127 3.65 1.64 26.92
N ASP A 128 2.31 1.68 26.95
CA ASP A 128 1.43 1.23 28.04
C ASP A 128 1.11 -0.28 27.97
N LEU A 129 1.71 -1.04 27.05
CA LEU A 129 1.64 -2.51 27.06
C LEU A 129 2.37 -3.10 28.26
N ASP A 130 1.85 -4.22 28.77
CA ASP A 130 2.64 -5.08 29.63
C ASP A 130 3.61 -5.90 28.77
N SER A 131 4.70 -6.38 29.35
CA SER A 131 5.66 -7.29 28.67
C SER A 131 5.10 -8.69 28.44
N ASP A 132 5.89 -9.52 27.76
CA ASP A 132 5.61 -10.92 27.41
C ASP A 132 4.34 -11.03 26.54
N VAL A 133 4.24 -10.24 25.46
CA VAL A 133 3.15 -10.29 24.48
C VAL A 133 3.43 -11.38 23.43
N ASP A 134 2.54 -12.37 23.34
CA ASP A 134 2.67 -13.44 22.35
C ASP A 134 2.15 -12.98 20.98
N LEU A 135 0.93 -12.43 20.93
CA LEU A 135 0.30 -11.98 19.68
C LEU A 135 -0.22 -10.55 19.85
N LEU A 136 0.18 -9.66 18.96
CA LEU A 136 -0.34 -8.31 18.85
C LEU A 136 -0.99 -8.10 17.48
N ILE A 137 -2.19 -7.52 17.46
CA ILE A 137 -2.92 -7.19 16.23
C ILE A 137 -3.27 -5.70 16.21
N MET A 138 -3.08 -5.03 15.08
CA MET A 138 -3.23 -3.57 15.00
C MET A 138 -3.68 -2.99 13.66
N THR A 139 -4.16 -1.74 13.73
CA THR A 139 -4.31 -0.78 12.61
C THR A 139 -3.81 0.59 13.06
N ALA A 140 -2.98 1.25 12.25
CA ALA A 140 -2.55 2.64 12.52
C ALA A 140 -2.34 3.43 11.21
N GLY A 141 -2.31 4.77 11.31
CA GLY A 141 -2.02 5.68 10.20
C GLY A 141 -3.22 6.33 9.50
N GLY A 142 -4.44 5.73 9.55
CA GLY A 142 -5.59 6.28 8.82
C GLY A 142 -5.98 7.70 9.26
N ASN A 143 -5.90 7.97 10.57
CA ASN A 143 -6.16 9.29 11.15
C ASN A 143 -5.02 10.29 10.94
N ASP A 144 -3.80 9.82 10.68
CA ASP A 144 -2.64 10.65 10.33
C ASP A 144 -2.77 11.25 8.92
N LEU A 145 -3.57 10.62 8.05
CA LEU A 145 -3.92 11.12 6.72
C LEU A 145 -5.21 11.96 6.70
N CYS A 146 -5.70 12.39 7.87
CA CYS A 146 -6.87 13.25 7.99
C CYS A 146 -8.16 12.66 7.37
N LEU A 147 -8.24 11.32 7.22
CA LEU A 147 -9.30 10.60 6.50
C LEU A 147 -10.71 11.00 6.96
N ALA A 148 -10.94 11.11 8.27
CA ALA A 148 -12.22 11.56 8.80
C ALA A 148 -12.63 12.95 8.27
N GLN A 149 -11.69 13.90 8.18
CA GLN A 149 -11.95 15.25 7.64
C GLN A 149 -12.16 15.21 6.12
N MET A 150 -11.43 14.36 5.41
CA MET A 150 -11.62 14.14 3.98
C MET A 150 -13.04 13.66 3.68
N ILE A 151 -13.54 12.64 4.40
CA ILE A 151 -14.92 12.15 4.29
C ILE A 151 -15.94 13.27 4.56
N LYS A 152 -15.74 14.07 5.61
CA LYS A 152 -16.61 15.22 5.95
C LYS A 152 -16.66 16.28 4.84
N ILE A 153 -15.49 16.76 4.44
CA ILE A 153 -15.31 17.91 3.54
C ILE A 153 -15.69 17.54 2.11
N CYS A 154 -15.34 16.32 1.67
CA CYS A 154 -15.49 15.92 0.28
C CYS A 154 -16.77 15.14 -0.03
N ILE A 155 -17.44 14.54 0.96
CA ILE A 155 -18.57 13.62 0.74
C ILE A 155 -19.80 14.06 1.54
N MET A 156 -19.69 14.13 2.86
CA MET A 156 -20.86 14.16 3.73
C MET A 156 -21.47 15.56 3.93
N ILE A 157 -20.69 16.64 3.94
CA ILE A 157 -21.18 17.97 4.30
C ILE A 157 -21.26 18.89 3.06
N PRO A 158 -22.46 19.33 2.62
CA PRO A 158 -22.65 20.08 1.38
C PRO A 158 -22.29 21.58 1.47
N LEU A 159 -21.53 21.97 2.50
CA LEU A 159 -21.12 23.36 2.75
C LEU A 159 -19.67 23.65 2.33
N TYR A 160 -18.94 22.65 1.88
CA TYR A 160 -17.54 22.75 1.44
C TYR A 160 -17.43 22.83 -0.08
N SER A 161 -16.36 23.46 -0.55
CA SER A 161 -16.07 23.61 -1.98
C SER A 161 -15.06 22.57 -2.46
N GLU A 162 -14.95 22.41 -3.78
CA GLU A 162 -13.90 21.59 -4.40
C GLU A 162 -12.49 22.03 -3.96
N GLU A 163 -12.27 23.34 -3.75
CA GLU A 163 -11.00 23.86 -3.23
C GLU A 163 -10.68 23.24 -1.86
N ASN A 164 -11.63 23.27 -0.92
CA ASN A 164 -11.47 22.67 0.40
C ASN A 164 -11.23 21.16 0.37
N CYS A 165 -11.89 20.44 -0.56
CA CYS A 165 -11.68 19.01 -0.73
C CYS A 165 -10.28 18.71 -1.29
N ASN A 166 -9.81 19.47 -2.29
CA ASN A 166 -8.46 19.30 -2.81
C ASN A 166 -7.39 19.70 -1.78
N ASP A 167 -7.65 20.71 -0.92
CA ASP A 167 -6.72 21.11 0.15
C ASP A 167 -6.50 19.97 1.17
N VAL A 168 -7.56 19.26 1.60
CA VAL A 168 -7.43 18.12 2.53
C VAL A 168 -6.84 16.88 1.87
N ILE A 169 -7.13 16.63 0.58
CA ILE A 169 -6.47 15.56 -0.19
C ILE A 169 -4.97 15.84 -0.31
N ALA A 170 -4.57 17.05 -0.70
CA ALA A 170 -3.16 17.42 -0.80
C ALA A 170 -2.42 17.33 0.55
N LYS A 171 -3.14 17.56 1.67
CA LYS A 171 -2.58 17.35 3.01
C LYS A 171 -2.42 15.86 3.37
N ALA A 172 -3.34 15.00 2.92
CA ALA A 172 -3.19 13.55 3.04
C ALA A 172 -2.00 13.06 2.21
N GLU A 173 -1.86 13.51 0.95
CA GLU A 173 -0.71 13.22 0.08
C GLU A 173 0.62 13.68 0.72
N GLU A 174 0.68 14.91 1.25
CA GLU A 174 1.85 15.41 1.99
C GLU A 174 2.19 14.51 3.19
N ASN A 175 1.19 14.08 3.97
CA ASN A 175 1.44 13.28 5.18
C ASN A 175 1.93 11.85 4.85
N ILE A 176 1.44 11.23 3.76
CA ILE A 176 1.98 9.98 3.21
C ILE A 176 3.48 10.13 2.93
N ASP A 177 3.84 11.18 2.18
CA ASP A 177 5.21 11.38 1.67
C ASP A 177 6.21 11.89 2.72
N THR A 178 5.76 12.44 3.86
CA THR A 178 6.65 13.19 4.77
C THR A 178 6.71 12.73 6.23
N ILE A 179 5.64 12.17 6.80
CA ILE A 179 5.61 11.83 8.24
C ILE A 179 5.14 10.41 8.52
N LEU A 180 4.28 9.83 7.67
CA LEU A 180 3.58 8.60 8.00
C LEU A 180 4.56 7.45 8.23
N LYS A 181 5.58 7.29 7.37
CA LYS A 181 6.56 6.20 7.49
C LYS A 181 7.30 6.26 8.83
N ASP A 182 8.00 7.37 9.08
CA ASP A 182 8.76 7.59 10.33
C ASP A 182 7.89 7.40 11.57
N ASN A 183 6.64 7.87 11.52
CA ASN A 183 5.66 7.71 12.60
C ASN A 183 5.29 6.26 12.86
N LEU A 184 5.10 5.44 11.81
CA LEU A 184 4.81 4.01 11.96
C LEU A 184 6.03 3.24 12.44
N VAL A 185 7.23 3.55 11.95
CA VAL A 185 8.50 2.99 12.44
C VAL A 185 8.62 3.21 13.96
N GLN A 186 8.39 4.44 14.45
CA GLN A 186 8.43 4.75 15.89
C GLN A 186 7.41 3.93 16.72
N VAL A 187 6.22 3.65 16.17
CA VAL A 187 5.21 2.79 16.84
C VAL A 187 5.71 1.34 16.91
N LEU A 188 6.29 0.82 15.83
CA LEU A 188 6.80 -0.55 15.77
C LEU A 188 8.02 -0.75 16.69
N GLU A 189 8.98 0.19 16.68
CA GLU A 189 10.10 0.21 17.63
C GLU A 189 9.64 0.27 19.11
N ALA A 190 8.50 0.91 19.40
CA ALA A 190 7.96 0.97 20.76
C ALA A 190 7.29 -0.34 21.23
N ILE A 191 6.84 -1.18 20.29
CA ILE A 191 6.28 -2.52 20.56
C ILE A 191 7.40 -3.51 20.92
N ASP A 192 8.58 -3.37 20.31
CA ASP A 192 9.70 -4.31 20.41
C ASP A 192 9.99 -4.79 21.84
N GLY A 193 10.29 -3.87 22.76
CA GLY A 193 10.57 -4.17 24.17
C GLY A 193 9.38 -4.68 25.02
N LYS A 194 8.27 -5.07 24.39
CA LYS A 194 7.05 -5.62 25.01
C LYS A 194 6.75 -7.05 24.55
N MET A 195 7.23 -7.45 23.38
CA MET A 195 6.96 -8.77 22.80
C MET A 195 7.69 -9.86 23.58
N ALA A 196 7.15 -11.08 23.51
CA ALA A 196 7.84 -12.30 23.96
C ALA A 196 8.83 -12.79 22.89
N ASP A 197 9.74 -13.70 23.28
CA ASP A 197 10.54 -14.46 22.32
C ASP A 197 9.61 -15.16 21.30
N ASP A 198 9.90 -15.03 20.00
CA ASP A 198 9.05 -15.50 18.89
C ASP A 198 7.61 -14.92 18.87
N GLY A 199 7.38 -13.78 19.55
CA GLY A 199 6.12 -13.05 19.49
C GLY A 199 5.78 -12.56 18.07
N ILE A 200 4.49 -12.47 17.76
CA ILE A 200 3.98 -12.12 16.42
C ILE A 200 3.20 -10.81 16.46
N VAL A 201 3.50 -9.89 15.54
CA VAL A 201 2.73 -8.67 15.25
C VAL A 201 2.04 -8.79 13.90
N ILE A 202 0.71 -8.60 13.88
CA ILE A 202 -0.07 -8.53 12.65
C ILE A 202 -0.58 -7.11 12.44
N TYR A 203 -0.06 -6.46 11.42
CA TYR A 203 -0.49 -5.13 11.01
C TYR A 203 -1.53 -5.26 9.89
N ASN A 204 -2.77 -4.89 10.17
CA ASN A 204 -3.86 -4.93 9.18
C ASN A 204 -3.85 -3.68 8.31
N GLY A 205 -3.98 -3.86 7.00
CA GLY A 205 -4.15 -2.75 6.05
C GLY A 205 -5.54 -2.10 6.14
N TYR A 206 -5.75 -1.09 5.29
CA TYR A 206 -7.09 -0.55 4.98
C TYR A 206 -7.55 -1.09 3.63
N ALA A 207 -8.85 -1.00 3.35
CA ALA A 207 -9.38 -1.40 2.05
C ALA A 207 -10.06 -0.24 1.33
N GLU A 208 -9.98 -0.26 0.00
CA GLU A 208 -10.53 0.72 -0.90
C GLU A 208 -12.05 0.81 -0.75
N TYR A 209 -12.53 2.04 -0.52
CA TYR A 209 -13.93 2.27 -0.22
C TYR A 209 -14.86 2.16 -1.43
N PHE A 210 -14.36 2.33 -2.66
CA PHE A 210 -15.20 2.62 -3.81
C PHE A 210 -14.86 1.79 -5.04
N GLU A 211 -15.86 1.21 -5.69
CA GLU A 211 -15.74 0.81 -7.09
C GLU A 211 -15.53 2.07 -7.95
N GLU A 212 -14.63 2.02 -8.94
CA GLU A 212 -14.18 3.21 -9.67
C GLU A 212 -14.94 3.51 -10.96
N ASP A 213 -15.60 2.53 -11.60
CA ASP A 213 -16.04 2.64 -13.00
C ASP A 213 -17.55 2.74 -13.25
N THR A 214 -18.37 2.60 -12.22
CA THR A 214 -19.83 2.82 -12.27
C THR A 214 -20.21 4.29 -12.17
N ASP A 215 -21.39 4.69 -12.65
CA ASP A 215 -21.90 6.07 -12.47
C ASP A 215 -22.92 6.21 -11.31
N ASN A 216 -23.35 5.09 -10.71
CA ASN A 216 -24.35 4.99 -9.63
C ASN A 216 -24.11 5.99 -8.47
N CYS A 217 -22.85 6.22 -8.08
CA CYS A 217 -22.51 7.14 -6.99
C CYS A 217 -22.56 8.63 -7.34
N GLU A 218 -22.46 8.97 -8.63
CA GLU A 218 -22.50 10.35 -9.11
C GLU A 218 -23.93 10.76 -9.53
N GLU A 219 -24.66 9.85 -10.17
CA GLU A 219 -25.97 10.14 -10.76
C GLU A 219 -27.12 9.76 -9.80
N ASP A 220 -27.17 8.52 -9.34
CA ASP A 220 -28.35 7.95 -8.66
C ASP A 220 -28.36 8.08 -7.13
N GLN A 221 -27.21 8.43 -6.51
CA GLN A 221 -27.05 8.44 -5.06
C GLN A 221 -26.76 9.84 -4.48
N ILE A 222 -27.31 10.11 -3.30
CA ILE A 222 -27.10 11.34 -2.51
C ILE A 222 -26.30 10.99 -1.26
N TRP A 223 -25.01 11.32 -1.29
CA TRP A 223 -24.03 11.02 -0.25
C TRP A 223 -23.90 12.08 0.86
N HIS A 224 -24.47 13.26 0.65
CA HIS A 224 -24.40 14.38 1.59
C HIS A 224 -25.62 14.46 2.52
N VAL A 225 -25.44 15.10 3.67
CA VAL A 225 -26.45 15.28 4.72
C VAL A 225 -26.46 16.73 5.21
N PRO A 226 -27.64 17.34 5.45
CA PRO A 226 -28.99 16.79 5.28
C PRO A 226 -29.43 16.67 3.81
N LYS A 227 -30.26 15.66 3.50
CA LYS A 227 -30.82 15.43 2.15
C LYS A 227 -31.96 16.39 1.73
N VAL A 228 -32.38 17.32 2.58
CA VAL A 228 -33.67 18.04 2.43
C VAL A 228 -33.47 19.56 2.46
N GLY A 229 -33.86 20.23 1.37
CA GLY A 229 -33.92 21.68 1.25
C GLY A 229 -33.66 22.16 -0.18
N ASP A 230 -34.45 23.13 -0.66
CA ASP A 230 -34.25 23.73 -1.98
C ASP A 230 -32.87 24.40 -2.07
N GLY A 231 -32.01 23.89 -2.97
CA GLY A 231 -30.70 24.49 -3.28
C GLY A 231 -29.49 23.97 -2.49
N VAL A 232 -29.63 22.90 -1.70
CA VAL A 232 -28.47 22.22 -1.09
C VAL A 232 -27.84 21.25 -2.12
N ILE A 233 -26.61 21.51 -2.53
CA ILE A 233 -25.86 20.67 -3.49
C ILE A 233 -24.50 20.33 -2.87
N GLY A 234 -24.35 19.10 -2.39
CA GLY A 234 -23.05 18.56 -1.98
C GLY A 234 -22.14 18.26 -3.17
N LEU A 235 -20.86 18.03 -2.88
CA LEU A 235 -19.90 17.61 -3.90
C LEU A 235 -20.29 16.23 -4.46
N LYS A 236 -20.16 16.05 -5.77
CA LYS A 236 -20.39 14.76 -6.42
C LYS A 236 -19.26 13.79 -6.09
N LEU A 237 -19.62 12.54 -5.83
CA LEU A 237 -18.67 11.43 -5.66
C LEU A 237 -18.32 10.86 -7.05
N THR A 238 -17.63 11.68 -7.84
CA THR A 238 -17.29 11.38 -9.24
C THR A 238 -16.29 10.22 -9.36
N LYS A 239 -16.18 9.64 -10.56
CA LYS A 239 -15.13 8.68 -10.95
C LYS A 239 -13.74 9.12 -10.48
N ASP A 240 -13.34 10.34 -10.87
CA ASP A 240 -12.04 10.91 -10.50
C ASP A 240 -11.87 11.12 -8.99
N ARG A 241 -12.94 11.42 -8.23
CA ARG A 241 -12.84 11.58 -6.77
C ARG A 241 -12.67 10.24 -6.07
N ARG A 242 -13.39 9.20 -6.51
CA ARG A 242 -13.26 7.83 -5.97
C ARG A 242 -11.84 7.29 -6.21
N ARG A 243 -11.33 7.45 -7.44
CA ARG A 243 -9.93 7.19 -7.81
C ARG A 243 -8.93 7.84 -6.88
N LYS A 244 -9.08 9.13 -6.58
CA LYS A 244 -8.22 9.85 -5.62
C LYS A 244 -8.30 9.30 -4.19
N PHE A 245 -9.46 8.86 -3.74
CA PHE A 245 -9.59 8.27 -2.41
C PHE A 245 -8.99 6.87 -2.33
N ASN A 246 -9.20 6.05 -3.36
CA ASN A 246 -8.58 4.74 -3.44
C ASN A 246 -7.06 4.85 -3.57
N SER A 247 -6.52 5.79 -4.35
CA SER A 247 -5.07 6.01 -4.43
C SER A 247 -4.45 6.44 -3.09
N LEU A 248 -5.21 7.11 -2.22
CA LEU A 248 -4.76 7.38 -0.84
C LEU A 248 -4.76 6.11 0.02
N VAL A 249 -5.71 5.18 -0.17
CA VAL A 249 -5.72 3.86 0.47
C VAL A 249 -4.53 3.00 0.00
N ARG A 250 -4.30 2.93 -1.31
CA ARG A 250 -3.11 2.27 -1.89
C ARG A 250 -1.82 2.90 -1.33
N GLY A 251 -1.77 4.23 -1.22
CA GLY A 251 -0.65 4.98 -0.65
C GLY A 251 -0.35 4.65 0.82
N ILE A 252 -1.36 4.58 1.70
CA ILE A 252 -1.14 4.18 3.11
C ILE A 252 -0.72 2.71 3.23
N ASN A 253 -1.36 1.80 2.48
CA ASN A 253 -1.00 0.38 2.49
C ASN A 253 0.45 0.15 2.02
N ARG A 254 0.93 0.92 1.05
CA ARG A 254 2.34 0.93 0.64
C ARG A 254 3.25 1.43 1.76
N VAL A 255 2.94 2.57 2.39
CA VAL A 255 3.79 3.13 3.47
C VAL A 255 3.81 2.25 4.72
N ILE A 256 2.72 1.53 5.03
CA ILE A 256 2.70 0.51 6.09
C ILE A 256 3.71 -0.60 5.77
N GLN A 257 3.67 -1.15 4.56
CA GLN A 257 4.62 -2.20 4.14
C GLN A 257 6.06 -1.67 4.14
N GLU A 258 6.31 -0.45 3.64
CA GLU A 258 7.64 0.18 3.67
C GLU A 258 8.17 0.39 5.11
N ALA A 259 7.28 0.64 6.09
CA ALA A 259 7.65 0.77 7.50
C ALA A 259 7.94 -0.61 8.14
N ILE A 260 7.14 -1.63 7.82
CA ILE A 260 7.38 -3.02 8.24
C ILE A 260 8.71 -3.54 7.68
N ASP A 261 8.95 -3.33 6.38
CA ASP A 261 10.19 -3.71 5.69
C ASP A 261 11.44 -3.01 6.27
N GLU A 262 11.30 -1.82 6.87
CA GLU A 262 12.41 -1.11 7.50
C GLU A 262 12.75 -1.65 8.89
N VAL A 263 11.75 -2.08 9.68
CA VAL A 263 11.97 -2.53 11.07
C VAL A 263 12.18 -4.03 11.23
N LYS A 264 11.63 -4.87 10.33
CA LYS A 264 11.56 -6.34 10.52
C LYS A 264 12.90 -7.05 10.75
N ASP A 265 14.01 -6.50 10.24
CA ASP A 265 15.36 -7.06 10.43
C ASP A 265 16.05 -6.55 11.72
N GLY A 266 15.42 -5.62 12.45
CA GLY A 266 15.97 -4.91 13.60
C GLY A 266 15.17 -5.01 14.89
N VAL A 267 14.01 -5.67 14.87
CA VAL A 267 13.17 -6.00 16.04
C VAL A 267 13.32 -7.47 16.42
N ASP A 268 13.08 -7.81 17.68
CA ASP A 268 13.19 -9.18 18.20
C ASP A 268 11.93 -10.05 17.91
N TYR A 269 10.85 -9.44 17.42
CA TYR A 269 9.57 -10.10 17.11
C TYR A 269 9.31 -10.28 15.60
N HIS A 270 8.46 -11.25 15.26
CA HIS A 270 8.06 -11.50 13.87
C HIS A 270 6.88 -10.61 13.47
N ILE A 271 6.89 -10.04 12.26
CA ILE A 271 5.84 -9.12 11.80
C ILE A 271 5.38 -9.40 10.37
N GLY A 272 4.08 -9.24 10.14
CA GLY A 272 3.51 -9.31 8.79
C GLY A 272 2.36 -8.35 8.56
N PHE A 273 2.16 -8.04 7.28
CA PHE A 273 1.05 -7.23 6.79
C PHE A 273 -0.14 -8.13 6.41
N ALA A 274 -1.31 -7.87 6.97
CA ALA A 274 -2.56 -8.54 6.60
C ALA A 274 -3.32 -7.69 5.58
N ASN A 275 -3.11 -7.98 4.29
CA ASN A 275 -3.74 -7.26 3.19
C ASN A 275 -5.13 -7.82 2.85
N TRP A 276 -6.18 -7.19 3.34
CA TRP A 276 -7.58 -7.52 3.00
C TRP A 276 -8.18 -6.64 1.90
N ASP A 277 -7.41 -5.69 1.34
CA ASP A 277 -7.86 -4.68 0.35
C ASP A 277 -8.50 -5.28 -0.92
N PRO A 278 -7.96 -6.36 -1.53
CA PRO A 278 -8.59 -6.93 -2.72
C PRO A 278 -9.97 -7.52 -2.45
N TRP A 279 -10.23 -8.00 -1.22
CA TRP A 279 -11.41 -8.81 -0.93
C TRP A 279 -12.74 -8.07 -1.08
N PRO A 280 -12.93 -6.83 -0.56
CA PRO A 280 -14.11 -6.04 -0.86
C PRO A 280 -14.39 -5.83 -2.35
N ARG A 281 -13.38 -5.85 -3.23
CA ARG A 281 -13.61 -5.77 -4.68
C ARG A 281 -14.22 -7.06 -5.22
N GLU A 282 -13.62 -8.21 -4.88
CA GLU A 282 -14.04 -9.55 -5.33
C GLU A 282 -15.48 -9.94 -4.94
N ILE A 283 -15.95 -9.52 -3.76
CA ILE A 283 -17.24 -9.97 -3.22
C ILE A 283 -18.40 -9.00 -3.44
N ASP A 284 -18.23 -7.94 -4.23
CA ASP A 284 -19.19 -6.81 -4.30
C ASP A 284 -19.37 -6.13 -2.91
N GLY A 285 -18.24 -5.85 -2.27
CA GLY A 285 -18.09 -5.34 -0.91
C GLY A 285 -17.72 -3.86 -0.80
N GLN A 286 -17.43 -3.16 -1.91
CA GLN A 286 -17.11 -1.73 -1.97
C GLN A 286 -18.37 -0.86 -2.10
N TYR A 287 -18.29 0.43 -1.77
CA TYR A 287 -19.34 1.37 -2.16
C TYR A 287 -19.40 1.55 -3.69
N CYS A 288 -20.50 2.16 -4.13
CA CYS A 288 -20.73 2.54 -5.52
C CYS A 288 -20.95 1.38 -6.49
N SER A 289 -21.10 0.16 -5.98
CA SER A 289 -21.41 -1.01 -6.80
C SER A 289 -22.52 -0.77 -7.81
N SER A 290 -22.35 -1.37 -8.99
CA SER A 290 -23.39 -1.52 -10.01
C SER A 290 -24.67 -2.16 -9.45
N SER A 291 -24.59 -3.00 -8.42
CA SER A 291 -25.73 -3.65 -7.74
C SER A 291 -26.45 -2.73 -6.75
N SER A 292 -25.77 -1.72 -6.19
CA SER A 292 -26.27 -0.95 -5.04
C SER A 292 -27.47 -0.07 -5.40
N THR A 293 -28.61 -0.35 -4.78
CA THR A 293 -29.82 0.48 -4.81
C THR A 293 -29.67 1.77 -4.00
N GLY A 294 -28.63 1.86 -3.17
CA GLY A 294 -28.33 3.01 -2.32
C GLY A 294 -29.05 2.96 -0.96
N PHE A 295 -29.84 1.93 -0.68
CA PHE A 295 -30.30 1.68 0.69
C PHE A 295 -29.11 1.26 1.59
N TYR A 296 -29.31 1.31 2.91
CA TYR A 296 -28.37 0.71 3.87
C TYR A 296 -29.14 0.19 5.09
N PRO A 297 -29.05 -1.12 5.43
CA PRO A 297 -28.46 -2.17 4.61
C PRO A 297 -29.15 -2.30 3.24
N ASP A 298 -28.42 -2.74 2.22
CA ASP A 298 -28.89 -2.92 0.85
C ASP A 298 -29.16 -4.41 0.60
N SER A 299 -30.33 -4.78 0.05
CA SER A 299 -30.65 -6.20 -0.22
C SER A 299 -29.95 -6.73 -1.46
N GLU A 300 -29.64 -5.86 -2.41
CA GLU A 300 -28.96 -6.22 -3.66
C GLU A 300 -27.44 -6.24 -3.49
N GLN A 301 -26.93 -5.61 -2.42
CA GLN A 301 -25.51 -5.60 -2.05
C GLN A 301 -25.29 -6.13 -0.61
N PRO A 302 -25.59 -7.42 -0.33
CA PRO A 302 -25.51 -7.99 1.01
C PRO A 302 -24.08 -8.12 1.55
N ASN A 303 -23.08 -8.09 0.66
CA ASN A 303 -21.67 -8.30 0.96
C ASN A 303 -20.90 -7.00 1.26
N LEU A 304 -21.55 -5.83 1.21
CA LEU A 304 -20.95 -4.54 1.50
C LEU A 304 -20.17 -4.58 2.83
N GLN A 305 -18.87 -4.27 2.82
CA GLN A 305 -17.96 -4.48 3.95
C GLN A 305 -17.91 -3.32 4.95
N PHE A 306 -18.49 -2.17 4.61
CA PHE A 306 -18.40 -0.93 5.40
C PHE A 306 -19.77 -0.39 5.85
N PHE A 307 -19.77 0.52 6.83
CA PHE A 307 -20.96 1.27 7.27
C PHE A 307 -21.25 2.46 6.37
N LYS A 308 -22.35 2.38 5.61
CA LYS A 308 -22.82 3.44 4.70
C LYS A 308 -23.95 4.27 5.33
N LEU A 309 -24.11 5.51 4.84
CA LEU A 309 -25.40 6.20 4.94
C LEU A 309 -26.42 5.50 4.02
N ASN A 310 -27.71 5.65 4.28
CA ASN A 310 -28.70 5.47 3.22
C ASN A 310 -28.48 6.61 2.20
N THR A 311 -28.10 6.28 0.97
CA THR A 311 -27.81 7.23 -0.11
C THR A 311 -28.86 7.23 -1.23
N HIS A 312 -29.85 6.33 -1.19
CA HIS A 312 -30.97 6.27 -2.13
C HIS A 312 -31.61 7.64 -2.36
N ALA A 313 -31.83 8.01 -3.62
CA ALA A 313 -32.57 9.18 -4.06
C ALA A 313 -34.02 8.78 -4.38
N GLU A 314 -35.03 9.46 -3.81
CA GLU A 314 -36.41 9.10 -4.11
C GLU A 314 -36.81 9.45 -5.56
N PRO A 315 -37.45 8.52 -6.30
CA PRO A 315 -37.88 8.76 -7.68
C PRO A 315 -39.11 9.68 -7.70
N GLY A 316 -38.88 11.00 -7.69
CA GLY A 316 -39.96 11.99 -7.64
C GLY A 316 -39.66 13.44 -8.00
N LEU A 317 -38.39 13.85 -8.22
CA LEU A 317 -38.05 15.26 -8.47
C LEU A 317 -37.12 15.49 -9.67
N HIS A 318 -37.62 15.10 -10.86
CA HIS A 318 -37.17 15.39 -12.23
C HIS A 318 -35.77 15.99 -12.45
N ASP A 319 -34.99 15.33 -13.30
CA ASP A 319 -33.68 15.77 -13.79
C ASP A 319 -33.64 17.21 -14.33
N GLU A 320 -34.73 17.72 -14.91
CA GLU A 320 -34.77 19.13 -15.32
C GLU A 320 -34.65 20.13 -14.16
N LEU A 321 -35.21 19.83 -12.98
CA LEU A 321 -35.06 20.68 -11.80
C LEU A 321 -33.64 20.56 -11.23
N ARG A 322 -33.10 19.34 -11.13
CA ARG A 322 -31.72 19.09 -10.67
C ARG A 322 -30.70 19.75 -11.61
N ARG A 323 -30.88 19.61 -12.92
CA ARG A 323 -30.07 20.25 -13.98
C ARG A 323 -30.19 21.76 -13.95
N ARG A 324 -31.40 22.33 -13.85
CA ARG A 324 -31.58 23.79 -13.72
C ARG A 324 -31.04 24.32 -12.40
N GLN A 325 -31.05 23.54 -11.31
CA GLN A 325 -30.42 23.92 -10.04
C GLN A 325 -28.89 23.85 -10.13
N LEU A 326 -28.31 22.87 -10.82
CA LEU A 326 -26.87 22.81 -11.14
C LEU A 326 -26.45 23.99 -12.02
N GLU A 327 -27.13 24.19 -13.15
CA GLU A 327 -26.92 25.33 -14.07
C GLU A 327 -27.13 26.67 -13.34
N ALA A 328 -28.10 26.78 -12.41
CA ALA A 328 -28.31 27.97 -11.59
C ALA A 328 -27.26 28.14 -10.48
N ALA A 329 -26.73 27.06 -9.89
CA ALA A 329 -25.67 27.12 -8.90
C ALA A 329 -24.32 27.49 -9.54
N GLU A 330 -24.03 26.99 -10.75
CA GLU A 330 -22.94 27.47 -11.58
C GLU A 330 -23.15 28.93 -12.01
N ALA A 331 -24.36 29.33 -12.40
CA ALA A 331 -24.66 30.73 -12.72
C ALA A 331 -24.58 31.66 -11.49
N LEU A 332 -24.92 31.19 -10.28
CA LEU A 332 -24.76 31.92 -9.01
C LEU A 332 -23.29 32.04 -8.59
N ARG A 333 -22.39 31.19 -9.08
CA ARG A 333 -20.93 31.37 -8.96
C ARG A 333 -20.40 32.52 -9.85
N SER A 334 -21.25 33.24 -10.58
CA SER A 334 -20.84 34.41 -11.36
C SER A 334 -20.47 35.64 -10.50
N GLU A 335 -19.24 36.11 -10.75
CA GLU A 335 -18.62 37.44 -10.48
C GLU A 335 -18.78 38.14 -9.11
N SER A 336 -19.98 38.18 -8.52
CA SER A 336 -20.21 38.70 -7.17
C SER A 336 -19.68 37.73 -6.10
N VAL A 337 -19.91 36.43 -6.30
CA VAL A 337 -19.35 35.36 -5.45
C VAL A 337 -17.83 35.30 -5.63
N ARG A 338 -17.28 35.41 -6.86
CA ARG A 338 -15.81 35.51 -7.06
C ARG A 338 -15.19 36.68 -6.29
N ARG A 339 -15.79 37.88 -6.33
CA ARG A 339 -15.29 39.05 -5.59
C ARG A 339 -15.41 38.94 -4.07
N ASN A 340 -16.42 38.22 -3.56
CA ASN A 340 -16.53 37.93 -2.14
C ASN A 340 -15.55 36.82 -1.71
N ILE A 341 -15.33 35.80 -2.56
CA ILE A 341 -14.31 34.77 -2.36
C ILE A 341 -12.90 35.37 -2.41
N GLU A 342 -12.57 36.29 -3.31
CA GLU A 342 -11.28 37.01 -3.28
C GLU A 342 -11.09 37.82 -1.99
N LYS A 343 -12.16 38.47 -1.49
CA LYS A 343 -12.14 39.17 -0.19
C LYS A 343 -12.05 38.23 1.03
N LEU A 344 -12.47 36.97 0.89
CA LEU A 344 -12.34 35.94 1.92
C LEU A 344 -10.99 35.21 1.85
N ARG A 345 -10.45 34.97 0.65
CA ARG A 345 -9.07 34.48 0.43
C ARG A 345 -8.05 35.45 1.01
N ALA A 346 -8.26 36.77 0.88
CA ALA A 346 -7.47 37.80 1.56
C ALA A 346 -7.61 37.81 3.11
N ARG A 347 -8.41 36.91 3.68
CA ARG A 347 -8.60 36.67 5.12
C ARG A 347 -8.53 35.18 5.47
N SER A 348 -7.84 34.38 4.65
CA SER A 348 -7.88 32.93 4.74
C SER A 348 -7.42 32.41 6.11
N ILE A 349 -8.36 31.90 6.90
CA ILE A 349 -8.09 31.13 8.12
C ILE A 349 -7.37 29.81 7.73
N TYR A 350 -7.64 29.31 6.53
CA TYR A 350 -7.08 28.10 5.93
C TYR A 350 -5.61 28.25 5.48
N ASP A 351 -5.15 29.49 5.29
CA ASP A 351 -3.72 29.82 5.09
C ASP A 351 -3.07 30.38 6.36
N SER A 352 -3.81 30.42 7.47
CA SER A 352 -3.32 30.93 8.75
C SER A 352 -2.59 29.86 9.55
N VAL A 353 -1.82 30.31 10.55
CA VAL A 353 -1.11 29.44 11.50
C VAL A 353 -2.07 28.51 12.25
N LEU A 354 -3.36 28.86 12.36
CA LEU A 354 -4.40 28.03 12.97
C LEU A 354 -4.61 26.74 12.15
N PHE A 355 -5.10 26.84 10.92
CA PHE A 355 -5.41 25.67 10.08
C PHE A 355 -4.22 24.77 9.72
N LYS A 356 -2.99 25.30 9.81
CA LYS A 356 -1.74 24.55 9.62
C LYS A 356 -1.04 24.20 10.95
N SER A 357 -1.74 24.39 12.08
CA SER A 357 -1.25 24.03 13.41
C SER A 357 -1.38 22.52 13.60
N PRO A 358 -0.33 21.82 14.04
CA PRO A 358 -0.49 20.50 14.63
C PRO A 358 -1.28 20.56 15.94
N ASP A 359 -1.97 19.45 16.28
CA ASP A 359 -2.65 19.27 17.56
C ASP A 359 -1.75 19.77 18.73
N PRO A 360 -2.21 20.70 19.58
CA PRO A 360 -1.41 21.26 20.66
C PRO A 360 -0.93 20.24 21.70
N ARG A 361 -1.73 19.20 21.97
CA ARG A 361 -1.39 18.09 22.88
C ARG A 361 -0.30 17.23 22.26
N ALA A 362 -0.48 16.83 21.00
CA ALA A 362 0.52 16.09 20.23
C ALA A 362 1.86 16.82 20.13
N SER A 363 1.79 18.11 19.79
CA SER A 363 2.91 19.04 19.73
C SER A 363 3.63 19.25 21.06
N ALA A 364 2.95 19.00 22.19
CA ALA A 364 3.57 19.02 23.51
C ALA A 364 4.26 17.68 23.82
N LEU A 365 3.67 16.56 23.39
CA LEU A 365 4.23 15.21 23.59
C LEU A 365 5.53 15.01 22.82
N HIS A 366 5.56 15.32 21.52
CA HIS A 366 6.78 15.30 20.70
C HIS A 366 7.88 16.26 21.23
N LYS A 367 7.52 17.28 22.03
CA LYS A 367 8.50 18.15 22.70
C LYS A 367 9.06 17.56 24.00
N LEU A 368 8.32 16.64 24.63
CA LEU A 368 8.71 15.93 25.84
C LEU A 368 9.53 14.67 25.51
N ASP A 369 9.07 13.88 24.55
CA ASP A 369 9.88 12.82 23.92
C ASP A 369 10.04 13.10 22.42
N ARG A 370 11.28 13.09 21.94
CA ARG A 370 11.63 13.29 20.53
C ARG A 370 11.49 12.02 19.68
N ARG A 371 11.15 10.88 20.31
CA ARG A 371 10.83 9.60 19.67
C ARG A 371 9.32 9.35 19.55
N ALA A 372 8.50 10.29 20.03
CA ALA A 372 7.06 10.21 19.84
C ALA A 372 6.71 10.73 18.43
N PRO A 373 5.81 10.05 17.68
CA PRO A 373 5.43 10.42 16.33
C PRO A 373 5.06 11.90 16.10
N SER A 374 5.37 12.39 14.90
CA SER A 374 5.08 13.75 14.46
C SER A 374 3.57 13.97 14.22
N PRO A 375 2.97 15.04 14.75
CA PRO A 375 1.56 15.33 14.55
C PRO A 375 1.21 15.66 13.09
N PRO A 376 0.07 15.18 12.57
CA PRO A 376 -0.27 15.31 11.15
C PRO A 376 -0.72 16.71 10.71
N GLY A 377 -1.10 17.60 11.64
CA GLY A 377 -1.57 18.95 11.30
C GLY A 377 -2.82 18.92 10.42
N CYS A 378 -3.84 18.18 10.86
CA CYS A 378 -5.04 17.99 10.06
C CYS A 378 -5.96 19.22 10.12
N PRO A 379 -6.68 19.53 9.02
CA PRO A 379 -7.76 20.49 8.98
C PRO A 379 -8.72 20.38 10.18
N GLY A 380 -8.69 21.34 11.10
CA GLY A 380 -9.60 21.38 12.25
C GLY A 380 -9.12 20.70 13.53
N ASP A 381 -7.82 20.47 13.70
CA ASP A 381 -7.24 20.01 14.98
C ASP A 381 -7.31 21.07 16.11
N ASP A 382 -7.79 22.28 15.82
CA ASP A 382 -8.02 23.37 16.77
C ASP A 382 -9.41 23.32 17.44
N ASP A 383 -9.52 24.04 18.56
CA ASP A 383 -10.71 24.17 19.41
C ASP A 383 -12.01 24.43 18.61
N PRO A 384 -13.03 23.55 18.71
CA PRO A 384 -14.30 23.69 17.98
C PRO A 384 -15.11 24.94 18.34
N ASP A 385 -14.86 25.57 19.50
CA ASP A 385 -15.47 26.87 19.86
C ASP A 385 -14.98 28.02 18.95
N THR A 386 -13.91 27.82 18.17
CA THR A 386 -13.42 28.80 17.18
C THR A 386 -14.17 28.76 15.85
N LEU A 387 -14.94 27.69 15.57
CA LEU A 387 -15.67 27.54 14.31
C LEU A 387 -16.94 28.42 14.27
N PRO A 388 -17.16 29.21 13.19
CA PRO A 388 -18.37 30.02 13.08
C PRO A 388 -19.61 29.15 12.88
N PHE A 389 -20.75 29.53 13.46
CA PHE A 389 -22.03 28.86 13.22
C PHE A 389 -22.39 28.84 11.71
N PRO A 390 -22.86 27.71 11.14
CA PRO A 390 -23.25 26.46 11.79
C PRO A 390 -22.16 25.40 11.91
N TYR A 391 -20.90 25.69 11.53
CA TYR A 391 -19.84 24.70 11.41
C TYR A 391 -19.44 24.08 12.77
N ASN A 392 -19.47 24.84 13.87
CA ASN A 392 -19.28 24.27 15.22
C ASN A 392 -20.34 23.21 15.57
N ARG A 393 -21.59 23.40 15.15
CA ARG A 393 -22.67 22.43 15.43
C ARG A 393 -22.65 21.20 14.51
N LEU A 394 -22.04 21.33 13.34
CA LEU A 394 -21.73 20.19 12.46
C LEU A 394 -20.49 19.43 12.96
N TRP A 395 -19.55 20.12 13.61
CA TRP A 395 -18.42 19.50 14.30
C TRP A 395 -18.89 18.57 15.42
N ASP A 396 -19.81 18.98 16.30
CA ASP A 396 -20.34 18.09 17.35
C ASP A 396 -21.02 16.81 16.82
N TYR A 397 -21.42 16.80 15.54
CA TYR A 397 -22.17 15.70 14.92
C TYR A 397 -21.33 14.82 13.97
N PHE A 398 -20.24 15.35 13.41
CA PHE A 398 -19.35 14.63 12.49
C PHE A 398 -17.85 14.67 12.87
N GLY A 399 -17.46 15.42 13.90
CA GLY A 399 -16.09 15.65 14.38
C GLY A 399 -15.41 14.44 15.04
N LEU A 400 -14.19 14.65 15.53
CA LEU A 400 -13.61 13.76 16.56
C LEU A 400 -14.50 13.86 17.81
N GLY A 401 -15.01 12.74 18.30
CA GLY A 401 -16.03 12.70 19.35
C GLY A 401 -17.49 12.83 18.87
N ALA A 402 -17.76 12.71 17.56
CA ALA A 402 -19.12 12.52 17.05
C ALA A 402 -19.78 11.25 17.65
N PRO A 403 -21.12 11.22 17.82
CA PRO A 403 -21.81 10.02 18.30
C PRO A 403 -21.53 8.81 17.41
N ASP A 404 -21.30 7.63 17.99
CA ASP A 404 -20.88 6.41 17.26
C ASP A 404 -21.83 6.01 16.12
N SER A 405 -23.11 6.37 16.21
CA SER A 405 -24.11 6.22 15.14
C SER A 405 -23.72 6.91 13.82
N VAL A 406 -22.86 7.92 13.89
CA VAL A 406 -22.31 8.70 12.78
C VAL A 406 -20.82 8.45 12.63
N GLY A 407 -20.07 8.37 13.75
CA GLY A 407 -18.63 8.08 13.75
C GLY A 407 -18.28 6.78 13.05
N LYS A 408 -19.14 5.76 13.10
CA LYS A 408 -18.94 4.48 12.42
C LYS A 408 -18.98 4.52 10.90
N LEU A 409 -19.50 5.59 10.28
CA LEU A 409 -19.60 5.66 8.82
C LEU A 409 -18.20 5.56 8.20
N PHE A 410 -18.06 4.86 7.07
CA PHE A 410 -16.76 4.52 6.47
C PHE A 410 -15.86 3.60 7.30
N HIS A 411 -16.31 3.05 8.42
CA HIS A 411 -15.59 1.98 9.12
C HIS A 411 -16.09 0.60 8.65
N PRO A 412 -15.31 -0.49 8.86
CA PRO A 412 -15.77 -1.84 8.59
C PRO A 412 -17.04 -2.12 9.39
N ASN A 413 -18.01 -2.80 8.76
CA ASN A 413 -19.15 -3.33 9.47
C ASN A 413 -18.85 -4.74 10.01
N LEU A 414 -19.85 -5.45 10.53
CA LEU A 414 -19.63 -6.78 11.13
C LEU A 414 -18.99 -7.78 10.17
N GLU A 415 -19.34 -7.74 8.88
CA GLU A 415 -18.72 -8.61 7.88
C GLU A 415 -17.34 -8.09 7.45
N GLY A 416 -17.14 -6.76 7.41
CA GLY A 416 -15.81 -6.17 7.28
C GLY A 416 -14.84 -6.59 8.38
N HIS A 417 -15.28 -6.58 9.65
CA HIS A 417 -14.48 -7.08 10.76
C HIS A 417 -14.27 -8.60 10.73
N ARG A 418 -15.23 -9.38 10.22
CA ARG A 418 -15.03 -10.82 9.95
C ARG A 418 -13.94 -11.04 8.92
N THR A 419 -13.94 -10.26 7.84
CA THR A 419 -12.88 -10.29 6.82
C THR A 419 -11.54 -9.95 7.44
N ILE A 420 -11.40 -8.80 8.12
CA ILE A 420 -10.13 -8.40 8.77
C ILE A 420 -9.64 -9.48 9.75
N ALA A 421 -10.52 -10.03 10.60
CA ALA A 421 -10.15 -11.10 11.53
C ALA A 421 -9.66 -12.36 10.79
N SER A 422 -10.26 -12.69 9.64
CA SER A 422 -9.87 -13.86 8.83
C SER A 422 -8.49 -13.67 8.20
N PHE A 423 -8.20 -12.49 7.63
CA PHE A 423 -6.88 -12.15 7.08
C PHE A 423 -5.81 -12.03 8.19
N ALA A 424 -6.16 -11.47 9.35
CA ALA A 424 -5.26 -11.39 10.49
C ALA A 424 -4.85 -12.77 11.02
N LEU A 425 -5.82 -13.69 11.16
CA LEU A 425 -5.58 -15.07 11.57
C LEU A 425 -4.79 -15.84 10.51
N ALA A 426 -5.09 -15.65 9.21
CA ALA A 426 -4.33 -16.26 8.12
C ALA A 426 -2.85 -15.85 8.20
N LYS A 427 -2.57 -14.55 8.27
CA LYS A 427 -1.18 -14.06 8.34
C LYS A 427 -0.45 -14.49 9.62
N ALA A 428 -1.17 -14.63 10.74
CA ALA A 428 -0.59 -15.19 11.97
C ALA A 428 -0.23 -16.68 11.84
N VAL A 429 -0.99 -17.47 11.08
CA VAL A 429 -0.63 -18.86 10.77
C VAL A 429 0.57 -18.90 9.81
N ASP A 430 0.63 -18.03 8.80
CA ASP A 430 1.76 -17.99 7.86
C ASP A 430 3.09 -17.71 8.57
N ILE A 431 3.14 -16.66 9.40
CA ILE A 431 4.32 -16.36 10.22
C ILE A 431 4.61 -17.49 11.20
N ARG A 432 3.58 -18.13 11.77
CA ARG A 432 3.79 -19.27 12.67
C ARG A 432 4.35 -20.49 11.94
N ALA A 433 4.03 -20.68 10.66
CA ALA A 433 4.60 -21.73 9.83
C ALA A 433 6.10 -21.47 9.55
N GLU A 434 6.48 -20.22 9.28
CA GLU A 434 7.88 -19.78 9.16
C GLU A 434 8.68 -20.06 10.44
N ILE A 435 8.15 -19.68 11.62
CA ILE A 435 8.79 -19.95 12.94
C ILE A 435 8.95 -21.45 13.21
N LEU A 436 8.00 -22.27 12.74
CA LEU A 436 7.99 -23.72 12.97
C LEU A 436 8.77 -24.54 11.91
N ASP A 437 9.33 -23.89 10.87
CA ASP A 437 9.99 -24.52 9.72
C ASP A 437 9.07 -25.53 8.99
N VAL A 438 7.84 -25.12 8.69
CA VAL A 438 6.81 -25.90 7.97
C VAL A 438 6.13 -25.11 6.85
N GLU A 439 5.57 -25.79 5.86
CA GLU A 439 4.76 -25.16 4.81
C GLU A 439 3.41 -24.67 5.40
N SER A 440 2.96 -23.46 5.02
CA SER A 440 1.62 -22.98 5.36
C SER A 440 0.58 -23.55 4.39
N ASP A 441 -0.38 -24.31 4.92
CA ASP A 441 -1.56 -24.81 4.19
C ASP A 441 -2.66 -23.72 4.03
N VAL A 442 -2.43 -22.48 4.49
CA VAL A 442 -3.44 -21.41 4.46
C VAL A 442 -3.55 -20.83 3.06
N CYS A 443 -4.40 -21.47 2.25
CA CYS A 443 -4.70 -21.10 0.86
C CYS A 443 -3.45 -21.13 -0.03
N GLY A 444 -3.20 -22.29 -0.68
CA GLY A 444 -2.08 -22.52 -1.60
C GLY A 444 -2.09 -21.72 -2.91
N GLY A 445 -2.10 -20.39 -2.81
CA GLY A 445 -1.92 -19.41 -3.87
C GLY A 445 -1.28 -18.17 -3.26
N ASN A 446 0.03 -18.02 -3.47
CA ASN A 446 0.94 -17.00 -2.95
C ASN A 446 0.27 -15.66 -2.58
N SER A 447 -0.03 -15.50 -1.30
CA SER A 447 -0.56 -14.26 -0.69
C SER A 447 0.53 -13.20 -0.51
N GLU A 448 1.77 -13.63 -0.31
CA GLU A 448 2.96 -12.78 -0.28
C GLU A 448 3.63 -12.68 -1.65
N PRO A 449 4.15 -11.50 -2.04
CA PRO A 449 4.82 -11.32 -3.31
C PRO A 449 6.19 -12.01 -3.35
N VAL A 450 6.27 -13.14 -4.08
CA VAL A 450 7.48 -13.97 -4.20
C VAL A 450 8.45 -13.30 -5.18
N LEU A 451 9.60 -12.82 -4.66
CA LEU A 451 10.70 -12.29 -5.47
C LEU A 451 11.78 -13.36 -5.68
N THR A 452 12.02 -13.74 -6.93
CA THR A 452 13.12 -14.64 -7.33
C THR A 452 14.18 -13.86 -8.11
N CYS A 453 15.42 -13.82 -7.62
CA CYS A 453 16.54 -13.16 -8.30
C CYS A 453 17.24 -14.12 -9.28
N TRP A 454 17.49 -13.69 -10.52
CA TRP A 454 18.04 -14.56 -11.56
C TRP A 454 19.51 -14.94 -11.38
N SER A 455 20.24 -14.27 -10.49
CA SER A 455 21.59 -14.64 -10.10
C SER A 455 21.63 -15.95 -9.30
N ASP A 456 20.64 -16.18 -8.43
CA ASP A 456 20.51 -17.41 -7.63
C ASP A 456 20.16 -18.62 -8.52
N GLU A 457 19.34 -18.41 -9.55
CA GLU A 457 19.09 -19.35 -10.66
C GLU A 457 20.31 -19.52 -11.62
N GLY A 458 21.45 -18.91 -11.31
CA GLY A 458 22.70 -19.09 -12.06
C GLY A 458 22.68 -18.50 -13.48
N ARG A 459 21.78 -17.55 -13.77
CA ARG A 459 21.78 -16.85 -15.06
C ARG A 459 23.07 -16.02 -15.23
N LYS A 460 23.44 -15.74 -16.48
CA LYS A 460 24.75 -15.16 -16.83
C LYS A 460 24.67 -13.80 -17.52
N GLY A 461 23.54 -13.48 -18.14
CA GLY A 461 23.30 -12.14 -18.66
C GLY A 461 23.07 -11.15 -17.53
N TYR A 462 23.54 -9.92 -17.72
CA TYR A 462 23.33 -8.81 -16.80
C TYR A 462 23.30 -7.47 -17.56
N ALA A 463 22.59 -6.48 -17.05
CA ALA A 463 22.54 -5.10 -17.53
C ALA A 463 22.77 -4.12 -16.35
N SER A 464 23.03 -2.84 -16.60
CA SER A 464 23.17 -1.85 -15.52
C SER A 464 21.80 -1.39 -15.02
N ALA A 465 21.70 -1.11 -13.70
CA ALA A 465 20.47 -0.60 -13.09
C ALA A 465 19.96 0.67 -13.82
N ASP A 466 20.84 1.62 -14.10
CA ASP A 466 20.53 2.87 -14.83
C ASP A 466 19.82 2.63 -16.17
N ARG A 467 20.16 1.57 -16.92
CA ARG A 467 19.50 1.24 -18.20
C ARG A 467 18.10 0.64 -17.99
N LEU A 468 17.91 -0.15 -16.94
CA LEU A 468 16.59 -0.69 -16.58
C LEU A 468 15.67 0.44 -16.08
N ASP A 469 16.21 1.35 -15.25
CA ASP A 469 15.52 2.53 -14.71
C ASP A 469 15.06 3.53 -15.78
N GLU A 470 15.79 3.62 -16.90
CA GLU A 470 15.37 4.43 -18.06
C GLU A 470 14.15 3.84 -18.81
N HIS A 471 13.86 2.55 -18.69
CA HIS A 471 12.92 1.85 -19.58
C HIS A 471 11.63 1.36 -18.91
N TYR A 472 11.67 0.81 -17.68
CA TYR A 472 10.52 0.11 -17.09
C TYR A 472 9.25 0.99 -17.01
N LYS A 473 9.42 2.31 -16.80
CA LYS A 473 8.31 3.28 -16.75
C LYS A 473 7.61 3.40 -18.09
N GLY A 474 8.37 3.50 -19.18
CA GLY A 474 7.84 3.61 -20.54
C GLY A 474 7.11 2.34 -20.97
N PHE A 475 7.64 1.17 -20.59
CA PHE A 475 6.99 -0.12 -20.77
C PHE A 475 5.64 -0.16 -20.02
N CYS A 476 5.61 0.03 -18.70
CA CYS A 476 4.36 0.05 -17.91
C CYS A 476 3.35 1.11 -18.39
N ASP A 477 3.82 2.27 -18.84
CA ASP A 477 2.95 3.31 -19.41
C ASP A 477 2.34 2.88 -20.76
N GLY A 478 3.02 2.03 -21.53
CA GLY A 478 2.56 1.46 -22.79
C GLY A 478 1.53 0.32 -22.64
N LEU A 479 1.55 -0.41 -21.53
CA LEU A 479 0.65 -1.56 -21.32
C LEU A 479 -0.84 -1.15 -21.37
N SER A 480 -1.64 -2.01 -21.98
CA SER A 480 -3.09 -1.81 -22.15
C SER A 480 -3.76 -3.18 -22.36
N PRO A 481 -3.97 -3.97 -21.29
CA PRO A 481 -4.67 -5.25 -21.40
C PRO A 481 -6.07 -5.09 -21.99
N ASP A 482 -6.46 -6.00 -22.88
CA ASP A 482 -7.82 -6.07 -23.39
C ASP A 482 -8.74 -6.61 -22.29
N SER A 483 -9.81 -5.87 -21.95
CA SER A 483 -10.71 -6.23 -20.84
C SER A 483 -11.47 -7.54 -21.12
N GLY A 484 -11.08 -8.62 -20.44
CA GLY A 484 -11.68 -9.94 -20.60
C GLY A 484 -11.12 -10.95 -19.59
N SER A 485 -11.88 -12.01 -19.30
CA SER A 485 -11.57 -13.01 -18.27
C SER A 485 -10.56 -14.08 -18.71
N ASP A 486 -9.67 -13.77 -19.66
CA ASP A 486 -8.70 -14.73 -20.23
C ASP A 486 -7.27 -14.40 -19.72
N GLU A 487 -6.33 -15.35 -19.80
CA GLU A 487 -4.91 -15.06 -19.54
C GLU A 487 -4.37 -14.02 -20.53
N TRP A 488 -3.57 -13.07 -20.04
CA TRP A 488 -2.95 -12.02 -20.86
C TRP A 488 -1.45 -11.90 -20.56
N GLU A 489 -0.64 -11.70 -21.59
CA GLU A 489 0.79 -11.40 -21.47
C GLU A 489 1.22 -10.34 -22.48
N ASP A 490 2.22 -9.52 -22.12
CA ASP A 490 2.85 -8.54 -23.00
C ASP A 490 4.34 -8.37 -22.65
N ASP A 491 5.15 -8.04 -23.66
CA ASP A 491 6.60 -7.98 -23.56
C ASP A 491 7.23 -6.94 -24.48
N GLU A 492 8.26 -6.24 -23.99
CA GLU A 492 9.07 -5.35 -24.80
C GLU A 492 10.56 -5.56 -24.53
N SER A 493 11.33 -5.67 -25.61
CA SER A 493 12.79 -5.83 -25.59
C SER A 493 13.50 -4.53 -25.94
N PHE A 494 14.42 -4.11 -25.06
CA PHE A 494 15.15 -2.85 -25.13
C PHE A 494 16.64 -3.07 -25.40
N ASP A 495 17.31 -2.02 -25.91
CA ASP A 495 18.74 -2.04 -26.28
C ASP A 495 19.14 -3.26 -27.15
N VAL A 496 18.26 -3.64 -28.08
CA VAL A 496 18.38 -4.83 -28.94
C VAL A 496 19.67 -4.83 -29.77
N GLY A 497 20.41 -5.93 -29.75
CA GLY A 497 21.69 -6.11 -30.42
C GLY A 497 22.89 -5.56 -29.63
N THR A 498 22.74 -5.32 -28.32
CA THR A 498 23.80 -4.79 -27.44
C THR A 498 24.10 -5.71 -26.25
N PRO A 499 25.24 -5.51 -25.54
CA PRO A 499 25.52 -6.15 -24.26
C PRO A 499 24.46 -5.98 -23.18
N GLU A 500 23.65 -4.93 -23.23
CA GLU A 500 22.59 -4.64 -22.24
C GLU A 500 21.19 -4.95 -22.76
N GLU A 501 21.06 -5.79 -23.78
CA GLU A 501 19.75 -6.24 -24.28
C GLU A 501 18.96 -6.99 -23.20
N HIS A 502 17.80 -6.44 -22.85
CA HIS A 502 16.88 -6.94 -21.82
C HIS A 502 15.43 -6.86 -22.30
N GLN A 503 14.57 -7.67 -21.69
CA GLN A 503 13.13 -7.67 -21.90
C GLN A 503 12.43 -7.49 -20.57
N PHE A 504 11.42 -6.63 -20.55
CA PHE A 504 10.38 -6.64 -19.52
C PHE A 504 9.20 -7.49 -20.05
N TRP A 505 8.62 -8.30 -19.18
CA TRP A 505 7.48 -9.17 -19.49
C TRP A 505 6.50 -9.13 -18.31
N VAL A 506 5.20 -9.07 -18.61
CA VAL A 506 4.12 -9.11 -17.62
C VAL A 506 3.13 -10.20 -18.04
N LYS A 507 2.67 -10.99 -17.07
CA LYS A 507 1.53 -11.90 -17.21
C LYS A 507 0.45 -11.62 -16.17
N LEU A 508 -0.80 -11.67 -16.62
CA LEU A 508 -2.01 -11.70 -15.82
C LEU A 508 -2.65 -13.08 -15.99
N ASP A 509 -2.82 -13.81 -14.88
CA ASP A 509 -3.53 -15.09 -14.86
C ASP A 509 -5.06 -14.92 -14.94
N GLU A 510 -5.79 -16.00 -15.23
CA GLU A 510 -7.26 -15.97 -15.43
C GLU A 510 -7.99 -15.31 -14.24
N GLY A 511 -8.71 -14.22 -14.53
CA GLY A 511 -9.40 -13.41 -13.53
C GLY A 511 -8.47 -12.64 -12.59
N ALA A 512 -7.30 -12.20 -13.06
CA ALA A 512 -6.61 -11.06 -12.47
C ALA A 512 -7.49 -9.80 -12.56
N GLY A 513 -7.29 -8.85 -11.65
CA GLY A 513 -7.89 -7.52 -11.74
C GLY A 513 -7.24 -6.67 -12.83
N ASP A 514 -7.73 -5.45 -13.03
CA ASP A 514 -7.11 -4.49 -13.94
C ASP A 514 -5.66 -4.18 -13.51
N LEU A 515 -4.76 -4.10 -14.51
CA LEU A 515 -3.35 -3.77 -14.28
C LEU A 515 -3.18 -2.29 -13.92
N ASP A 516 -2.92 -1.98 -12.66
CA ASP A 516 -2.49 -0.64 -12.26
C ASP A 516 -1.05 -0.36 -12.75
N LYS A 517 -0.88 0.78 -13.42
CA LYS A 517 0.40 1.18 -14.02
C LYS A 517 1.45 1.62 -13.00
N GLN A 518 1.03 1.96 -11.78
CA GLN A 518 1.92 2.24 -10.68
C GLN A 518 2.39 0.95 -10.01
N ASP A 519 1.51 -0.04 -9.83
CA ASP A 519 1.88 -1.36 -9.30
C ASP A 519 2.91 -2.04 -10.22
N CYS A 520 2.69 -2.01 -11.55
CA CYS A 520 3.69 -2.43 -12.54
C CYS A 520 5.06 -1.75 -12.37
N LYS A 521 5.06 -0.43 -12.09
CA LYS A 521 6.31 0.35 -11.91
C LYS A 521 7.01 -0.01 -10.61
N ASP A 522 6.27 -0.19 -9.53
CA ASP A 522 6.83 -0.52 -8.23
C ASP A 522 7.30 -1.99 -8.18
N ALA A 523 6.62 -2.91 -8.89
CA ALA A 523 7.07 -4.29 -9.12
C ALA A 523 8.44 -4.35 -9.83
N PHE A 524 8.59 -3.69 -10.98
CA PHE A 524 9.89 -3.68 -11.68
C PHE A 524 10.98 -2.96 -10.88
N LYS A 525 10.65 -1.85 -10.21
CA LYS A 525 11.56 -1.16 -9.29
C LYS A 525 12.02 -2.08 -8.14
N LYS A 526 11.12 -2.90 -7.58
CA LYS A 526 11.43 -3.91 -6.56
C LYS A 526 12.42 -4.95 -7.11
N ILE A 527 12.20 -5.49 -8.30
CA ILE A 527 13.13 -6.43 -8.96
C ILE A 527 14.51 -5.77 -9.19
N ILE A 528 14.56 -4.54 -9.74
CA ILE A 528 15.82 -3.84 -10.07
C ILE A 528 16.66 -3.56 -8.82
N HIS A 529 16.05 -3.11 -7.72
CA HIS A 529 16.81 -2.62 -6.57
C HIS A 529 16.98 -3.65 -5.44
N SER A 530 16.11 -4.65 -5.33
CA SER A 530 16.20 -5.67 -4.27
C SER A 530 17.12 -6.84 -4.66
N CYS A 531 17.26 -7.15 -5.96
CA CYS A 531 18.19 -8.18 -6.44
C CYS A 531 19.62 -7.64 -6.66
N ASP A 532 20.60 -8.55 -6.58
CA ASP A 532 21.99 -8.36 -7.03
C ASP A 532 22.79 -7.21 -6.38
N GLY A 533 22.43 -6.82 -5.15
CA GLY A 533 23.14 -5.79 -4.39
C GLY A 533 24.45 -6.26 -3.75
N GLY A 534 25.23 -5.29 -3.24
CA GLY A 534 26.31 -5.55 -2.29
C GLY A 534 27.76 -5.48 -2.82
N SER A 535 28.72 -5.62 -1.91
CA SER A 535 30.14 -5.31 -2.12
C SER A 535 30.87 -6.20 -3.13
N HIS A 536 30.30 -7.36 -3.48
CA HIS A 536 30.86 -8.26 -4.49
C HIS A 536 30.52 -7.81 -5.93
N ASN A 537 29.50 -6.96 -6.09
CA ASN A 537 29.01 -6.36 -7.34
C ASN A 537 29.18 -4.82 -7.32
N PRO A 538 30.42 -4.30 -7.32
CA PRO A 538 30.68 -2.86 -7.16
C PRO A 538 30.15 -1.97 -8.30
N MET A 539 29.73 -2.57 -9.42
CA MET A 539 29.14 -1.89 -10.58
C MET A 539 27.60 -1.95 -10.59
N ASN A 540 26.98 -2.58 -9.58
CA ASN A 540 25.51 -2.73 -9.45
C ASN A 540 24.84 -3.32 -10.71
N TRP A 541 25.48 -4.31 -11.34
CA TRP A 541 24.89 -5.06 -12.46
C TRP A 541 23.68 -5.89 -12.00
N LYS A 542 22.66 -5.99 -12.84
CA LYS A 542 21.41 -6.69 -12.58
C LYS A 542 21.23 -7.85 -13.55
N TYR A 543 21.07 -9.05 -13.00
CA TYR A 543 20.72 -10.27 -13.73
C TYR A 543 19.23 -10.34 -14.06
N GLY A 544 18.43 -9.49 -13.40
CA GLY A 544 16.98 -9.48 -13.45
C GLY A 544 16.38 -10.42 -12.40
N GLY A 545 15.08 -10.66 -12.52
CA GLY A 545 14.34 -11.52 -11.62
C GLY A 545 12.90 -11.66 -12.05
N GLU A 546 12.13 -12.32 -11.20
CA GLU A 546 10.69 -12.48 -11.26
C GLU A 546 10.07 -12.00 -9.95
N LEU A 547 8.97 -11.26 -10.04
CA LEU A 547 8.09 -10.98 -8.91
C LEU A 547 6.71 -11.55 -9.25
N GLN A 548 6.25 -12.52 -8.47
CA GLN A 548 4.89 -13.04 -8.54
C GLN A 548 4.08 -12.47 -7.38
N GLU A 549 3.01 -11.74 -7.68
CA GLU A 549 2.17 -11.05 -6.70
C GLU A 549 0.69 -11.38 -6.99
N GLY A 550 0.14 -12.32 -6.22
CA GLY A 550 -1.18 -12.89 -6.48
C GLY A 550 -1.28 -13.53 -7.87
N LYS A 551 -2.04 -12.90 -8.77
CA LYS A 551 -2.26 -13.32 -10.17
C LYS A 551 -1.41 -12.55 -11.19
N PHE A 552 -0.53 -11.66 -10.74
CA PHE A 552 0.36 -10.89 -11.59
C PHE A 552 1.77 -11.47 -11.52
N THR A 553 2.43 -11.63 -12.67
CA THR A 553 3.84 -12.02 -12.74
C THR A 553 4.61 -10.98 -13.55
N TYR A 554 5.68 -10.45 -12.97
CA TYR A 554 6.56 -9.45 -13.59
C TYR A 554 7.95 -10.04 -13.74
N GLN A 555 8.54 -10.02 -14.93
CA GLN A 555 9.91 -10.52 -15.16
C GLN A 555 10.79 -9.49 -15.85
N ILE A 556 12.06 -9.45 -15.42
CA ILE A 556 13.14 -8.78 -16.16
C ILE A 556 14.11 -9.85 -16.66
N ASN A 557 14.21 -10.00 -17.98
CA ASN A 557 14.97 -11.07 -18.63
C ASN A 557 16.14 -10.51 -19.45
N MET A 558 17.37 -10.78 -19.01
CA MET A 558 18.58 -10.47 -19.78
C MET A 558 18.69 -11.42 -20.98
N LYS A 559 18.67 -10.88 -22.22
CA LYS A 559 18.73 -11.72 -23.43
C LYS A 559 20.15 -12.24 -23.69
N ARG A 560 21.17 -11.47 -23.31
CA ARG A 560 22.56 -11.77 -23.64
C ARG A 560 23.29 -12.56 -22.54
N ASN A 561 23.30 -13.88 -22.66
CA ASN A 561 23.89 -14.80 -21.68
C ASN A 561 25.40 -15.12 -21.86
N ASN A 562 26.09 -14.47 -22.81
CA ASN A 562 27.49 -14.72 -23.14
C ASN A 562 28.44 -13.55 -22.78
N ARG A 563 28.08 -12.73 -21.79
CA ARG A 563 28.96 -11.69 -21.25
C ARG A 563 30.13 -12.29 -20.46
N PRO A 564 31.21 -11.53 -20.19
CA PRO A 564 32.28 -11.96 -19.28
C PRO A 564 31.76 -12.30 -17.88
N THR A 565 32.59 -12.91 -17.04
CA THR A 565 32.32 -12.99 -15.59
C THR A 565 32.18 -11.58 -15.01
N LEU A 566 31.20 -11.38 -14.11
CA LEU A 566 30.81 -10.11 -13.48
C LEU A 566 31.93 -9.06 -13.41
N ILE A 567 31.81 -8.03 -14.26
CA ILE A 567 32.83 -6.99 -14.43
C ILE A 567 32.82 -6.05 -13.22
N LYS A 568 33.92 -6.01 -12.47
CA LYS A 568 34.03 -5.22 -11.23
C LYS A 568 34.47 -3.77 -11.41
N GLU A 569 35.04 -3.42 -12.56
CA GLU A 569 35.38 -2.05 -12.93
C GLU A 569 35.46 -1.97 -14.46
N PRO A 570 35.13 -0.82 -15.08
CA PRO A 570 35.18 -0.67 -16.53
C PRO A 570 36.63 -0.62 -17.02
N TYR A 571 37.00 -1.52 -17.93
CA TYR A 571 38.36 -1.63 -18.49
C TYR A 571 38.35 -1.63 -20.02
N GLY A 572 39.54 -1.57 -20.62
CA GLY A 572 39.68 -1.48 -22.06
C GLY A 572 41.10 -1.25 -22.53
N THR A 573 41.30 -1.26 -23.84
CA THR A 573 42.59 -0.94 -24.47
C THR A 573 42.46 0.17 -25.49
N CYS A 574 43.52 0.96 -25.68
CA CYS A 574 43.56 1.97 -26.72
C CYS A 574 44.91 2.05 -27.44
N LYS A 575 44.87 2.13 -28.77
CA LYS A 575 46.03 2.29 -29.65
C LYS A 575 45.81 3.36 -30.71
N GLY A 576 46.60 4.43 -30.66
CA GLY A 576 46.68 5.48 -31.68
C GLY A 576 47.87 5.23 -32.62
N THR A 577 47.63 5.28 -33.93
CA THR A 577 48.65 5.05 -34.97
C THR A 577 48.71 6.24 -35.93
N TRP A 578 49.90 6.84 -36.04
CA TRP A 578 50.17 7.98 -36.94
C TRP A 578 50.36 7.56 -38.40
N TYR A 579 49.69 8.24 -39.33
CA TYR A 579 49.85 8.05 -40.78
C TYR A 579 50.42 9.32 -41.42
N PRO A 580 51.76 9.43 -41.62
CA PRO A 580 52.42 10.68 -42.02
C PRO A 580 52.00 11.17 -43.40
N PHE A 581 51.78 10.27 -44.35
CA PHE A 581 51.37 10.61 -45.72
C PHE A 581 49.92 11.11 -45.82
N GLU A 582 49.09 10.82 -44.82
CA GLU A 582 47.66 11.13 -44.79
C GLU A 582 47.32 12.22 -43.75
N LEU A 583 48.35 12.81 -43.10
CA LEU A 583 48.23 13.80 -42.02
C LEU A 583 47.05 13.52 -41.08
N SER A 584 47.02 12.32 -40.53
CA SER A 584 45.94 11.86 -39.65
C SER A 584 46.36 10.68 -38.79
N SER A 585 45.59 10.46 -37.73
CA SER A 585 45.83 9.38 -36.77
C SER A 585 44.63 8.44 -36.75
N VAL A 586 44.86 7.14 -36.74
CA VAL A 586 43.81 6.12 -36.60
C VAL A 586 43.87 5.56 -35.19
N TYR A 587 42.73 5.59 -34.51
CA TYR A 587 42.53 5.04 -33.19
C TYR A 587 41.77 3.73 -33.27
N LYS A 588 42.19 2.77 -32.45
CA LYS A 588 41.42 1.57 -32.12
C LYS A 588 41.26 1.52 -30.60
N LEU A 589 40.02 1.42 -30.14
CA LEU A 589 39.65 1.24 -28.74
C LEU A 589 38.88 -0.07 -28.61
N LYS A 590 39.06 -0.75 -27.48
CA LYS A 590 38.20 -1.84 -27.01
C LYS A 590 37.77 -1.55 -25.57
N GLY A 591 36.67 -2.12 -25.13
CA GLY A 591 36.23 -2.00 -23.74
C GLY A 591 35.27 -3.09 -23.29
N ALA A 592 35.08 -3.18 -21.99
CA ALA A 592 34.13 -4.05 -21.30
C ALA A 592 33.56 -3.33 -20.07
N GLY A 593 32.26 -3.45 -19.83
CA GLY A 593 31.57 -2.80 -18.71
C GLY A 593 31.28 -1.29 -18.90
N TRP A 594 31.41 -0.77 -20.12
CA TRP A 594 31.07 0.62 -20.48
C TRP A 594 30.79 0.75 -21.98
N ALA A 595 30.05 1.78 -22.42
CA ALA A 595 29.60 1.97 -23.82
C ALA A 595 28.82 0.76 -24.39
N THR A 596 28.03 0.12 -23.52
CA THR A 596 27.45 -1.21 -23.68
C THR A 596 26.02 -1.24 -24.24
N TYR A 597 25.43 -0.09 -24.60
CA TYR A 597 24.02 0.03 -25.02
C TYR A 597 23.75 0.93 -26.24
N ASP A 598 24.75 1.67 -26.75
CA ASP A 598 24.53 2.80 -27.67
C ASP A 598 25.35 2.76 -28.97
N TRP A 599 26.04 1.65 -29.27
CA TRP A 599 27.04 1.53 -30.34
C TRP A 599 28.07 2.69 -30.33
N GLY A 600 28.39 3.15 -29.13
CA GLY A 600 29.27 4.28 -28.84
C GLY A 600 28.77 5.65 -29.32
N GLN A 601 27.50 5.83 -29.70
CA GLN A 601 27.01 7.08 -30.30
C GLN A 601 26.80 8.22 -29.29
N LYS A 602 26.07 7.97 -28.20
CA LYS A 602 25.70 8.94 -27.16
C LYS A 602 26.87 9.21 -26.22
N GLY A 603 27.64 8.18 -25.86
CA GLY A 603 28.83 8.27 -25.03
C GLY A 603 30.11 8.56 -25.83
N LEU A 604 30.79 7.50 -26.26
CA LEU A 604 32.18 7.56 -26.73
C LEU A 604 32.40 8.53 -27.92
N LEU A 605 31.57 8.47 -28.96
CA LEU A 605 31.67 9.31 -30.15
C LEU A 605 31.40 10.79 -29.86
N LYS A 606 30.43 11.08 -28.99
CA LYS A 606 30.08 12.45 -28.55
C LYS A 606 31.27 13.10 -27.85
N HIS A 607 31.85 12.41 -26.86
CA HIS A 607 33.01 12.91 -26.12
C HIS A 607 34.28 12.97 -26.97
N ALA A 608 34.50 11.98 -27.86
CA ALA A 608 35.60 12.01 -28.83
C ALA A 608 35.51 13.23 -29.77
N LYS A 609 34.35 13.47 -30.40
CA LYS A 609 34.13 14.66 -31.26
C LYS A 609 34.33 15.97 -30.49
N SER A 610 33.82 16.05 -29.26
CA SER A 610 33.94 17.23 -28.40
C SER A 610 35.40 17.58 -28.10
N CYS A 611 36.23 16.60 -27.71
CA CYS A 611 37.63 16.87 -27.38
C CYS A 611 38.50 17.14 -28.62
N VAL A 612 38.29 16.40 -29.71
CA VAL A 612 39.04 16.54 -30.96
C VAL A 612 38.75 17.89 -31.64
N GLY A 613 37.56 18.46 -31.44
CA GLY A 613 37.18 19.78 -31.98
C GLY A 613 36.73 19.74 -33.46
N GLY A 614 36.37 18.56 -33.96
CA GLY A 614 36.01 18.31 -35.37
C GLY A 614 37.02 17.40 -36.09
N GLY A 615 36.66 16.90 -37.27
CA GLY A 615 37.57 16.07 -38.08
C GLY A 615 37.70 14.60 -37.64
N LEU A 616 36.82 14.10 -36.77
CA LEU A 616 36.66 12.66 -36.54
C LEU A 616 35.84 12.05 -37.67
N THR A 617 36.42 11.08 -38.39
CA THR A 617 35.85 10.43 -39.58
C THR A 617 36.05 8.91 -39.51
N GLN A 618 35.45 8.17 -40.46
CA GLN A 618 35.58 6.71 -40.57
C GLN A 618 35.21 5.96 -39.27
N TRP A 619 34.26 6.48 -38.49
CA TRP A 619 33.77 5.82 -37.28
C TRP A 619 33.17 4.46 -37.62
N LYS A 620 33.66 3.43 -36.91
CA LYS A 620 33.12 2.08 -36.88
C LYS A 620 33.06 1.65 -35.43
N PHE A 621 31.95 1.07 -35.04
CA PHE A 621 31.76 0.44 -33.74
C PHE A 621 31.11 -0.91 -33.97
N LYS A 622 31.49 -1.92 -33.20
CA LYS A 622 30.78 -3.19 -33.13
C LYS A 622 30.88 -3.75 -31.71
N TYR A 623 29.81 -4.38 -31.25
CA TYR A 623 29.91 -5.38 -30.21
C TYR A 623 30.54 -6.64 -30.82
N TYR A 624 31.29 -7.40 -30.03
CA TYR A 624 31.62 -8.77 -30.39
C TYR A 624 30.41 -9.67 -30.10
N ASP A 625 30.36 -10.88 -30.66
CA ASP A 625 29.31 -11.86 -30.32
C ASP A 625 29.65 -12.52 -28.98
N GLU A 626 30.85 -13.08 -28.86
CA GLU A 626 31.49 -13.49 -27.60
C GLU A 626 32.63 -12.52 -27.26
N PRO A 627 32.98 -12.32 -25.97
CA PRO A 627 34.13 -11.52 -25.58
C PRO A 627 35.43 -12.04 -26.20
N ASP A 628 36.38 -11.16 -26.48
CA ASP A 628 37.69 -11.60 -26.99
C ASP A 628 38.58 -12.21 -25.88
N ASP A 629 39.80 -12.65 -26.25
CA ASP A 629 40.76 -13.27 -25.33
C ASP A 629 41.15 -12.37 -24.12
N GLU A 630 40.89 -11.06 -24.21
CA GLU A 630 41.11 -10.07 -23.14
C GLU A 630 39.80 -9.72 -22.39
N GLY A 631 38.70 -10.41 -22.71
CA GLY A 631 37.37 -10.19 -22.14
C GLY A 631 36.66 -8.93 -22.65
N MET A 632 37.09 -8.35 -23.78
CA MET A 632 36.49 -7.12 -24.32
C MET A 632 35.13 -7.42 -24.96
N GLU A 633 34.15 -6.55 -24.74
CA GLU A 633 32.78 -6.71 -25.25
C GLU A 633 32.54 -5.99 -26.59
N TRP A 634 33.39 -5.03 -26.94
CA TRP A 634 33.30 -4.25 -28.18
C TRP A 634 34.64 -3.74 -28.71
N GLU A 635 34.67 -3.34 -29.99
CA GLU A 635 35.71 -2.47 -30.54
C GLU A 635 35.14 -1.24 -31.28
N ALA A 636 35.83 -0.13 -31.13
CA ALA A 636 35.64 1.09 -31.91
C ALA A 636 36.90 1.40 -32.71
N SER A 637 36.76 1.85 -33.95
CA SER A 637 37.86 2.40 -34.73
C SER A 637 37.42 3.65 -35.49
N PHE A 638 38.32 4.64 -35.55
CA PHE A 638 38.04 5.92 -36.18
C PHE A 638 39.34 6.64 -36.54
N ARG A 639 39.22 7.62 -37.45
CA ARG A 639 40.30 8.49 -37.89
C ARG A 639 40.10 9.89 -37.36
N THR A 640 41.16 10.54 -36.92
CA THR A 640 41.19 11.93 -36.47
C THR A 640 42.21 12.75 -37.24
N VAL A 641 42.11 14.07 -37.12
CA VAL A 641 43.22 14.98 -37.44
C VAL A 641 44.41 14.76 -36.50
N VAL A 642 45.53 15.37 -36.87
CA VAL A 642 46.83 15.34 -36.17
C VAL A 642 46.81 16.04 -34.80
N TRP A 643 47.77 15.71 -33.92
CA TRP A 643 48.00 16.37 -32.62
C TRP A 643 46.87 16.26 -31.57
N VAL A 644 45.90 15.35 -31.76
CA VAL A 644 44.77 15.18 -30.82
C VAL A 644 45.01 14.15 -29.71
N LYS A 645 46.20 13.57 -29.66
CA LYS A 645 46.67 12.60 -28.64
C LYS A 645 46.27 12.94 -27.21
N ARG A 646 46.26 14.23 -26.85
CA ARG A 646 45.83 14.72 -25.52
C ARG A 646 44.43 14.25 -25.11
N CYS A 647 43.52 13.97 -26.05
CA CYS A 647 42.14 13.60 -25.78
C CYS A 647 41.97 12.18 -25.27
N PHE A 648 42.84 11.28 -25.72
CA PHE A 648 42.70 9.85 -25.44
C PHE A 648 43.88 9.29 -24.64
N LYS A 649 45.05 9.96 -24.64
CA LYS A 649 46.21 9.58 -23.81
C LYS A 649 45.97 9.83 -22.31
N ASN A 650 45.14 10.80 -21.94
CA ASN A 650 44.85 11.15 -20.54
C ASN A 650 43.57 10.45 -20.00
N ASN A 651 43.02 9.47 -20.72
CA ASN A 651 41.70 8.88 -20.47
C ASN A 651 40.52 9.87 -20.44
N GLY A 652 40.66 11.11 -20.94
CA GLY A 652 39.63 12.14 -20.83
C GLY A 652 38.35 11.79 -21.57
N VAL A 653 38.47 11.30 -22.81
CA VAL A 653 37.32 10.81 -23.60
C VAL A 653 36.75 9.51 -23.03
N GLN A 654 37.61 8.59 -22.59
CA GLN A 654 37.21 7.30 -22.03
C GLN A 654 36.39 7.48 -20.75
N LYS A 655 36.92 8.24 -19.77
CA LYS A 655 36.23 8.51 -18.50
C LYS A 655 34.91 9.24 -18.69
N ALA A 656 34.83 10.18 -19.64
CA ALA A 656 33.59 10.86 -19.97
C ALA A 656 32.52 9.93 -20.58
N ALA A 657 32.94 8.78 -21.13
CA ALA A 657 32.06 7.72 -21.63
C ALA A 657 31.90 6.54 -20.64
N GLY A 658 32.27 6.71 -19.36
CA GLY A 658 32.18 5.68 -18.32
C GLY A 658 33.33 4.67 -18.28
N GLY A 659 34.38 4.87 -19.08
CA GLY A 659 35.43 3.88 -19.33
C GLY A 659 36.84 4.23 -18.85
N LEU A 660 37.70 3.22 -18.83
CA LEU A 660 39.15 3.35 -18.63
C LEU A 660 39.91 2.50 -19.65
N THR A 661 41.03 3.01 -20.18
CA THR A 661 41.94 2.23 -21.05
C THR A 661 43.43 2.47 -20.76
N ASP A 662 43.76 2.97 -19.56
CA ASP A 662 45.11 3.40 -19.14
C ASP A 662 45.86 4.32 -20.11
N GLY A 663 45.09 5.08 -20.91
CA GLY A 663 45.59 5.98 -21.93
C GLY A 663 45.98 5.27 -23.22
N CYS A 664 45.90 5.97 -24.35
CA CYS A 664 46.26 5.40 -25.63
C CYS A 664 47.78 5.24 -25.82
N SER A 665 48.17 4.01 -26.15
CA SER A 665 49.51 3.63 -26.60
C SER A 665 49.70 3.86 -28.11
N GLY A 666 50.93 3.69 -28.61
CA GLY A 666 51.22 3.64 -30.05
C GLY A 666 52.08 4.79 -30.60
N THR A 667 52.01 5.01 -31.91
CA THR A 667 52.90 5.91 -32.66
C THR A 667 52.30 7.28 -32.96
N ASP A 668 51.07 7.56 -32.51
CA ASP A 668 50.49 8.90 -32.55
C ASP A 668 51.35 9.87 -31.73
N TRP A 669 51.62 11.08 -32.24
CA TRP A 669 52.56 12.05 -31.64
C TRP A 669 51.86 13.24 -30.98
#